data_AF-A0A6I4N8I9-F1
#
_entry.id   AF-A0A6I4N8I9-F1
#
_cell.length_a   1.000
_cell.length_b   1.000
_cell.length_c   1.000
_cell.angle_alpha   90.00
_cell.angle_beta   90.00
_cell.angle_gamma   90.00
#
_symmetry.space_group_name_H-M   'P 1'
#
loop_
_entity.id
_entity.type
_entity.pdbx_description
1 polymer ?
#
loop_
_entity_poly.entity_id
_entity_poly.type
_entity_poly.pdbx_seq_one_letter_code
_entity_poly.pdbx_strand_id
1 'polypeptide(L)'
;MSKLTDVPKRILIGRALRSDRLGETLLPKRIALPVFASDPLSSVAYAPGEVLLVLSIAGVSAYHFSPWIAVAVVVLMFTVVASYRQNVHAYPSGGGDYEVANTNLGPKAGLTVASALLVDYVLTVAVSISSGIENLGSAIPFVVEHKVLCAVAVIVLLTLMNLRGVKESGKLFAIPTYVFVVGVFIMIAWGAFQGIVLDETMKAPTADYEIKPEHQGLAGFALVFLLLRAFSSGCAALTGVEAISNGVPAFRKPKSKNAASTLALMGALAVTMFCGIIALAMMTKVRMAENPAKDLFHNGVPVGGDYVQNPVISQVAEAVFGNGSFLFIVLAAATALVLFLAANTAYNGFPLLGSILAQDRYLPRQLHTRGDRLAFSNGIVLLAGAAILLVWIYGADSTKLIQLYIVGVFVSFTLSQIGMVRHWNRHLRTEKDQAKRRHMIRSRAINAFGAFFTGMVLIVVLVTKFTHGAWVALLGMVIFYATMSAIRRHYDRVAEEIAAPETPSDDSVRPSRVHSIVLVSKIHRPTLRALAYAKLMRSDTLEALSINVDPAETKALRAEWERRGLTVPLKILDSPYREITRPIIEYVKNLRRESPRDVVSVIIPEYVVGHWYEHLLHNQSALRLKGRLLFTPGVMVTSVPYQLDSSEAAKKRARKRSEWNAPGAVRRGPVEKRPKEPSNKG
;
A
#
# COMPACT_ATOMS: atom_id res chain seq x y z
N MET A 1 1.57 18.44 19.90
CA MET A 1 1.39 18.49 18.44
C MET A 1 -0.07 18.21 18.11
N SER A 2 -0.55 18.82 17.04
CA SER A 2 -1.95 19.05 16.69
C SER A 2 -2.88 17.83 16.76
N LYS A 3 -3.90 17.91 17.62
CA LYS A 3 -5.08 17.01 17.62
C LYS A 3 -6.09 17.35 16.50
N LEU A 4 -5.78 18.31 15.61
CA LEU A 4 -6.71 18.75 14.54
C LEU A 4 -7.17 17.61 13.64
N THR A 5 -6.36 16.55 13.50
CA THR A 5 -6.71 15.46 12.59
C THR A 5 -7.46 14.30 13.22
N ASP A 6 -7.60 14.23 14.55
CA ASP A 6 -7.97 12.96 15.22
C ASP A 6 -9.46 12.59 15.10
N VAL A 7 -10.38 13.56 15.00
CA VAL A 7 -11.83 13.29 15.08
C VAL A 7 -12.41 12.74 13.76
N PRO A 8 -12.29 13.42 12.60
CA PRO A 8 -12.73 12.85 11.33
C PRO A 8 -11.94 11.57 10.99
N LYS A 9 -10.64 11.52 11.34
CA LYS A 9 -9.84 10.30 11.18
C LYS A 9 -10.35 9.14 12.03
N ARG A 10 -10.79 9.34 13.27
CA ARG A 10 -11.33 8.23 14.10
C ARG A 10 -12.68 7.71 13.61
N ILE A 11 -13.47 8.53 12.93
CA ILE A 11 -14.74 8.11 12.32
C ILE A 11 -14.47 7.25 11.07
N LEU A 12 -13.48 7.62 10.25
CA LEU A 12 -13.09 6.89 9.04
C LEU A 12 -12.22 5.65 9.31
N ILE A 13 -11.23 5.77 10.20
CA ILE A 13 -10.12 4.82 10.39
C ILE A 13 -10.34 3.93 11.63
N GLY A 14 -11.31 4.23 12.49
CA GLY A 14 -11.52 3.52 13.76
C GLY A 14 -10.42 3.77 14.81
N ARG A 15 -10.48 3.09 15.96
CA ARG A 15 -9.58 3.33 17.11
C ARG A 15 -8.24 2.59 16.93
N ALA A 16 -7.13 3.21 17.34
CA ALA A 16 -5.81 2.56 17.37
C ALA A 16 -5.85 1.28 18.23
N LEU A 17 -5.29 0.19 17.70
CA LEU A 17 -5.14 -1.08 18.41
C LEU A 17 -3.82 -1.06 19.18
N ARG A 18 -3.83 -1.57 20.42
CA ARG A 18 -2.59 -1.74 21.19
C ARG A 18 -1.70 -2.81 20.54
N SER A 19 -0.39 -2.60 20.56
CA SER A 19 0.63 -3.50 19.99
C SER A 19 0.59 -4.94 20.52
N ASP A 20 0.04 -5.14 21.72
CA ASP A 20 -0.17 -6.46 22.35
C ASP A 20 -1.32 -7.27 21.71
N ARG A 21 -2.21 -6.62 20.96
CA ARG A 21 -3.32 -7.24 20.20
C ARG A 21 -3.02 -7.40 18.70
N LEU A 22 -1.82 -7.03 18.26
CA LEU A 22 -1.32 -7.20 16.88
C LEU A 22 -0.72 -8.59 16.62
N GLY A 23 -0.95 -9.55 17.52
CA GLY A 23 -0.78 -10.95 17.21
C GLY A 23 -1.76 -11.33 16.10
N GLU A 24 -1.29 -11.27 14.85
CA GLU A 24 -1.99 -11.75 13.66
C GLU A 24 -2.60 -13.12 13.97
N THR A 25 -3.90 -13.29 13.74
CA THR A 25 -4.53 -14.60 13.73
C THR A 25 -3.86 -15.42 12.64
N LEU A 26 -2.85 -16.20 13.03
CA LEU A 26 -2.08 -17.05 12.11
C LEU A 26 -3.06 -17.90 11.30
N LEU A 27 -2.98 -17.78 9.97
CA LEU A 27 -3.95 -18.42 9.10
C LEU A 27 -3.56 -19.89 8.89
N PRO A 28 -4.51 -20.85 9.07
CA PRO A 28 -4.31 -22.22 8.64
C PRO A 28 -4.29 -22.30 7.10
N LYS A 29 -3.62 -23.30 6.52
CA LYS A 29 -3.44 -23.44 5.06
C LYS A 29 -4.73 -23.32 4.24
N ARG A 30 -5.83 -23.88 4.76
CA ARG A 30 -7.16 -23.87 4.11
C ARG A 30 -7.76 -22.46 4.00
N ILE A 31 -7.35 -21.53 4.85
CA ILE A 31 -7.79 -20.13 4.79
C ILE A 31 -6.72 -19.27 4.11
N ALA A 32 -5.45 -19.60 4.32
CA ALA A 32 -4.33 -18.88 3.72
C ALA A 32 -4.28 -19.01 2.19
N LEU A 33 -4.65 -20.16 1.63
CA LEU A 33 -4.73 -20.33 0.17
C LEU A 33 -5.73 -19.34 -0.43
N PRO A 34 -7.03 -19.34 -0.09
CA PRO A 34 -7.98 -18.37 -0.64
C PRO A 34 -7.63 -16.89 -0.44
N VAL A 35 -6.98 -16.56 0.68
CA VAL A 35 -6.66 -15.18 1.06
C VAL A 35 -5.42 -14.65 0.33
N PHE A 36 -4.38 -15.47 0.15
CA PHE A 36 -3.13 -15.04 -0.52
C PHE A 36 -3.02 -15.50 -1.97
N ALA A 37 -3.81 -16.50 -2.38
CA ALA A 37 -3.85 -16.99 -3.75
C ALA A 37 -4.99 -16.39 -4.57
N SER A 38 -5.83 -15.50 -4.00
CA SER A 38 -6.88 -14.80 -4.76
C SER A 38 -6.28 -14.11 -5.98
N ASP A 39 -5.20 -13.38 -5.78
CA ASP A 39 -4.49 -12.63 -6.82
C ASP A 39 -4.00 -13.55 -7.98
N PRO A 40 -3.10 -14.53 -7.75
CA PRO A 40 -2.63 -15.39 -8.85
C PRO A 40 -3.71 -16.30 -9.47
N LEU A 41 -4.72 -16.72 -8.70
CA LEU A 41 -5.82 -17.50 -9.25
C LEU A 41 -6.76 -16.63 -10.09
N SER A 42 -6.97 -15.37 -9.70
CA SER A 42 -7.79 -14.42 -10.46
C SER A 42 -7.16 -14.06 -11.81
N SER A 43 -5.83 -14.10 -11.93
CA SER A 43 -5.11 -13.83 -13.17
C SER A 43 -5.50 -14.76 -14.32
N VAL A 44 -5.99 -15.96 -13.99
CA VAL A 44 -6.50 -16.93 -14.97
C VAL A 44 -7.81 -16.47 -15.63
N ALA A 45 -8.54 -15.51 -15.04
CA ALA A 45 -9.75 -14.96 -15.63
C ALA A 45 -9.49 -14.03 -16.83
N TYR A 46 -8.33 -13.38 -16.89
CA TYR A 46 -7.97 -12.44 -17.97
C TYR A 46 -6.80 -12.91 -18.85
N ALA A 47 -5.81 -13.63 -18.30
CA ALA A 47 -4.59 -13.98 -19.03
C ALA A 47 -4.80 -14.86 -20.29
N PRO A 48 -5.73 -15.85 -20.32
CA PRO A 48 -6.06 -16.55 -21.56
C PRO A 48 -6.56 -15.61 -22.67
N GLY A 49 -7.31 -14.58 -22.31
CA GLY A 49 -7.81 -13.57 -23.25
C GLY A 49 -6.68 -12.76 -23.87
N GLU A 50 -5.69 -12.38 -23.08
CA GLU A 50 -4.50 -11.65 -23.57
C GLU A 50 -3.68 -12.44 -24.59
N VAL A 51 -3.65 -13.78 -24.51
CA VAL A 51 -3.02 -14.62 -25.54
C VAL A 51 -3.79 -14.53 -26.85
N LEU A 52 -5.11 -14.70 -26.81
CA LEU A 52 -5.96 -14.67 -28.01
C LEU A 52 -6.01 -13.27 -28.63
N LEU A 53 -6.01 -12.21 -27.80
CA LEU A 53 -5.95 -10.82 -28.23
C LEU A 53 -4.72 -10.55 -29.07
N VAL A 54 -3.52 -10.94 -28.62
CA VAL A 54 -2.30 -10.70 -29.41
C VAL A 54 -2.26 -11.55 -30.67
N LEU A 55 -2.70 -12.81 -30.61
CA LEU A 55 -2.74 -13.67 -31.80
C LEU A 55 -3.72 -13.14 -32.86
N SER A 56 -4.76 -12.40 -32.46
CA SER A 56 -5.76 -11.85 -33.38
C SER A 56 -5.18 -10.89 -34.41
N ILE A 57 -4.03 -10.27 -34.13
CA ILE A 57 -3.33 -9.34 -35.03
C ILE A 57 -2.94 -10.03 -36.35
N ALA A 58 -2.59 -11.33 -36.29
CA ALA A 58 -2.31 -12.16 -37.46
C ALA A 58 -3.56 -12.88 -38.00
N GLY A 59 -4.72 -12.61 -37.43
CA GLY A 59 -6.00 -13.23 -37.79
C GLY A 59 -6.25 -14.59 -37.12
N VAL A 60 -7.40 -15.16 -37.46
CA VAL A 60 -7.92 -16.42 -36.89
C VAL A 60 -6.95 -17.59 -37.01
N SER A 61 -6.18 -17.69 -38.09
CA SER A 61 -5.26 -18.80 -38.33
C SER A 61 -4.15 -18.89 -37.28
N ALA A 62 -3.76 -17.77 -36.67
CA ALA A 62 -2.75 -17.73 -35.63
C ALA A 62 -3.20 -18.38 -34.31
N TYR A 63 -4.51 -18.56 -34.10
CA TYR A 63 -5.03 -19.20 -32.88
C TYR A 63 -4.59 -20.66 -32.75
N HIS A 64 -4.18 -21.32 -33.85
CA HIS A 64 -3.61 -22.66 -33.79
C HIS A 64 -2.31 -22.72 -32.96
N PHE A 65 -1.61 -21.59 -32.75
CA PHE A 65 -0.44 -21.53 -31.89
C PHE A 65 -0.77 -21.39 -30.39
N SER A 66 -2.03 -21.14 -30.02
CA SER A 66 -2.46 -20.97 -28.62
C SER A 66 -2.03 -22.12 -27.68
N PRO A 67 -2.16 -23.41 -28.07
CA PRO A 67 -1.71 -24.51 -27.20
C PRO A 67 -0.20 -24.50 -26.95
N TRP A 68 0.61 -24.15 -27.96
CA TRP A 68 2.07 -24.06 -27.82
C TRP A 68 2.49 -22.91 -26.91
N ILE A 69 1.80 -21.77 -27.03
CA ILE A 69 1.99 -20.64 -26.12
C ILE A 69 1.58 -21.03 -24.71
N ALA A 70 0.46 -21.74 -24.55
CA ALA A 70 0.01 -22.22 -23.24
C ALA A 70 1.06 -23.12 -22.58
N VAL A 71 1.63 -24.08 -23.32
CA VAL A 71 2.73 -24.92 -22.84
C VAL A 71 3.93 -24.08 -22.40
N ALA A 72 4.34 -23.08 -23.18
CA ALA A 72 5.43 -22.20 -22.81
C ALA A 72 5.15 -21.42 -21.51
N VAL A 73 3.93 -20.87 -21.36
CA VAL A 73 3.50 -20.16 -20.12
C VAL A 73 3.51 -21.12 -18.93
N VAL A 74 3.05 -22.36 -19.11
CA VAL A 74 3.04 -23.39 -18.06
C VAL A 74 4.45 -23.76 -17.61
N VAL A 75 5.39 -23.93 -18.54
CA VAL A 75 6.81 -24.20 -18.22
C VAL A 75 7.40 -23.06 -17.40
N LEU A 76 7.14 -21.81 -17.80
CA LEU A 76 7.57 -20.66 -17.02
C LEU A 76 6.91 -20.62 -15.64
N MET A 77 5.61 -20.89 -15.55
CA MET A 77 4.87 -20.88 -14.28
C MET A 77 5.40 -21.94 -13.30
N PHE A 78 5.66 -23.16 -13.77
CA PHE A 78 6.31 -24.18 -12.94
C PHE A 78 7.71 -23.74 -12.46
N THR A 79 8.48 -23.10 -13.34
CA THR A 79 9.81 -22.59 -13.01
C THR A 79 9.74 -21.51 -11.93
N VAL A 80 8.88 -20.51 -12.10
CA VAL A 80 8.69 -19.42 -11.14
C VAL A 80 8.18 -19.97 -9.81
N VAL A 81 7.15 -20.82 -9.81
CA VAL A 81 6.63 -21.45 -8.58
C VAL A 81 7.72 -22.26 -7.87
N ALA A 82 8.53 -23.04 -8.61
CA ALA A 82 9.64 -23.79 -8.03
C ALA A 82 10.72 -22.89 -7.43
N SER A 83 11.02 -21.75 -8.05
CA SER A 83 11.94 -20.75 -7.52
C SER A 83 11.39 -20.05 -6.27
N TYR A 84 10.14 -19.58 -6.29
CA TYR A 84 9.53 -18.89 -5.14
C TYR A 84 9.39 -19.82 -3.93
N ARG A 85 9.20 -21.13 -4.16
CA ARG A 85 9.28 -22.12 -3.08
C ARG A 85 10.67 -22.12 -2.42
N GLN A 86 11.75 -21.87 -3.14
CA GLN A 86 13.09 -21.73 -2.56
C GLN A 86 13.21 -20.39 -1.79
N ASN A 87 12.71 -19.29 -2.36
CA ASN A 87 12.76 -17.97 -1.73
C ASN A 87 12.11 -17.99 -0.34
N VAL A 88 10.90 -18.57 -0.24
CA VAL A 88 10.15 -18.66 1.02
C VAL A 88 10.83 -19.52 2.09
N HIS A 89 11.68 -20.47 1.69
CA HIS A 89 12.51 -21.23 2.63
C HIS A 89 13.76 -20.48 3.08
N ALA A 90 14.39 -19.73 2.17
CA ALA A 90 15.59 -18.95 2.46
C ALA A 90 15.31 -17.64 3.22
N TYR A 91 14.16 -17.01 2.96
CA TYR A 91 13.77 -15.69 3.47
C TYR A 91 12.36 -15.73 4.10
N PRO A 92 12.22 -16.20 5.35
CA PRO A 92 10.92 -16.33 6.02
C PRO A 92 10.35 -15.01 6.58
N SER A 93 11.09 -13.91 6.44
CA SER A 93 10.80 -12.58 7.00
C SER A 93 9.61 -11.88 6.36
N GLY A 94 9.22 -12.30 5.14
CA GLY A 94 8.16 -11.67 4.35
C GLY A 94 8.60 -10.45 3.54
N GLY A 95 9.91 -10.18 3.43
CA GLY A 95 10.43 -9.10 2.58
C GLY A 95 10.49 -9.45 1.08
N GLY A 96 10.12 -10.69 0.72
CA GLY A 96 9.96 -11.14 -0.66
C GLY A 96 11.15 -10.85 -1.57
N ASP A 97 10.85 -10.41 -2.79
CA ASP A 97 11.86 -10.13 -3.81
C ASP A 97 12.74 -8.92 -3.46
N TYR A 98 12.20 -7.95 -2.72
CA TYR A 98 12.98 -6.82 -2.21
C TYR A 98 14.11 -7.31 -1.30
N GLU A 99 13.81 -8.18 -0.34
CA GLU A 99 14.80 -8.73 0.58
C GLU A 99 15.84 -9.59 -0.16
N VAL A 100 15.40 -10.40 -1.12
CA VAL A 100 16.30 -11.23 -1.95
C VAL A 100 17.26 -10.36 -2.75
N ALA A 101 16.76 -9.33 -3.45
CA ALA A 101 17.57 -8.45 -4.27
C ALA A 101 18.50 -7.57 -3.42
N ASN A 102 17.98 -6.97 -2.35
CA ASN A 102 18.76 -6.11 -1.45
C ASN A 102 19.91 -6.89 -0.79
N THR A 103 19.64 -8.11 -0.29
CA THR A 103 20.65 -8.92 0.42
C THR A 103 21.71 -9.50 -0.51
N ASN A 104 21.33 -9.92 -1.73
CA ASN A 104 22.25 -10.64 -2.61
C ASN A 104 22.91 -9.76 -3.68
N LEU A 105 22.21 -8.75 -4.21
CA LEU A 105 22.67 -7.87 -5.28
C LEU A 105 23.04 -6.45 -4.79
N GLY A 106 22.54 -6.06 -3.62
CA GLY A 106 22.86 -4.80 -2.95
C GLY A 106 21.75 -3.74 -3.04
N PRO A 107 21.95 -2.58 -2.40
CA PRO A 107 20.89 -1.61 -2.16
C PRO A 107 20.26 -0.99 -3.41
N LYS A 108 21.05 -0.77 -4.47
CA LYS A 108 20.52 -0.21 -5.74
C LYS A 108 19.55 -1.19 -6.41
N ALA A 109 19.90 -2.47 -6.46
CA ALA A 109 19.04 -3.51 -7.02
C ALA A 109 17.79 -3.72 -6.14
N GLY A 110 17.95 -3.71 -4.81
CA GLY A 110 16.83 -3.70 -3.88
C GLY A 110 15.87 -2.54 -4.14
N LEU A 111 16.40 -1.32 -4.34
CA LEU A 111 15.57 -0.14 -4.61
C LEU A 111 14.84 -0.21 -5.95
N THR A 112 15.45 -0.78 -6.99
CA THR A 112 14.78 -1.05 -8.27
C THR A 112 13.61 -2.01 -8.08
N VAL A 113 13.80 -3.11 -7.35
CA VAL A 113 12.73 -4.07 -7.04
C VAL A 113 11.64 -3.43 -6.17
N ALA A 114 12.00 -2.65 -5.15
CA ALA A 114 11.04 -1.93 -4.34
C ALA A 114 10.17 -0.98 -5.17
N SER A 115 10.78 -0.24 -6.10
CA SER A 115 10.07 0.68 -6.99
C SER A 115 9.13 -0.08 -7.93
N ALA A 116 9.57 -1.22 -8.46
CA ALA A 116 8.74 -2.11 -9.27
C ALA A 116 7.54 -2.64 -8.47
N LEU A 117 7.76 -3.15 -7.25
CA LEU A 117 6.69 -3.68 -6.38
C LEU A 117 5.68 -2.59 -5.93
N LEU A 118 6.12 -1.35 -5.71
CA LEU A 118 5.20 -0.26 -5.35
C LEU A 118 4.28 0.09 -6.53
N VAL A 119 4.82 0.14 -7.76
CA VAL A 119 4.02 0.30 -8.98
C VAL A 119 3.11 -0.90 -9.19
N ASP A 120 3.65 -2.09 -8.95
CA ASP A 120 2.95 -3.37 -9.06
C ASP A 120 1.67 -3.37 -8.22
N TYR A 121 1.77 -3.06 -6.93
CA TYR A 121 0.60 -3.00 -6.06
C TYR A 121 -0.46 -1.99 -6.51
N VAL A 122 -0.05 -0.82 -7.04
CA VAL A 122 -1.00 0.16 -7.60
C VAL A 122 -1.73 -0.44 -8.81
N LEU A 123 -0.99 -1.12 -9.68
CA LEU A 123 -1.53 -1.78 -10.86
C LEU A 123 -2.38 -3.01 -10.51
N THR A 124 -2.04 -3.79 -9.48
CA THR A 124 -2.88 -4.90 -9.00
C THR A 124 -4.28 -4.42 -8.65
N VAL A 125 -4.42 -3.29 -7.95
CA VAL A 125 -5.74 -2.70 -7.65
C VAL A 125 -6.43 -2.27 -8.94
N ALA A 126 -5.74 -1.51 -9.79
CA ALA A 126 -6.33 -0.97 -11.01
C ALA A 126 -6.79 -2.08 -11.99
N VAL A 127 -5.94 -3.06 -12.25
CA VAL A 127 -6.20 -4.22 -13.11
C VAL A 127 -7.31 -5.07 -12.53
N SER A 128 -7.20 -5.48 -11.26
CA SER A 128 -8.17 -6.42 -10.70
C SER A 128 -9.58 -5.81 -10.61
N ILE A 129 -9.70 -4.52 -10.24
CA ILE A 129 -11.02 -3.87 -10.24
C ILE A 129 -11.55 -3.69 -11.66
N SER A 130 -10.72 -3.27 -12.62
CA SER A 130 -11.16 -3.09 -14.00
C SER A 130 -11.61 -4.42 -14.62
N SER A 131 -10.80 -5.47 -14.51
CA SER A 131 -11.16 -6.84 -14.94
C SER A 131 -12.40 -7.36 -14.22
N GLY A 132 -12.56 -7.08 -12.92
CA GLY A 132 -13.72 -7.49 -12.15
C GLY A 132 -15.01 -6.80 -12.61
N ILE A 133 -14.93 -5.52 -12.96
CA ILE A 133 -16.02 -4.74 -13.53
C ILE A 133 -16.39 -5.22 -14.93
N GLU A 134 -15.42 -5.60 -15.77
CA GLU A 134 -15.69 -6.20 -17.08
C GLU A 134 -16.39 -7.57 -16.98
N ASN A 135 -15.95 -8.42 -16.04
CA ASN A 135 -16.60 -9.72 -15.80
C ASN A 135 -17.98 -9.58 -15.15
N LEU A 136 -18.21 -8.53 -14.34
CA LEU A 136 -19.53 -8.26 -13.80
C LEU A 136 -20.45 -7.64 -14.87
N GLY A 137 -19.89 -6.82 -15.76
CA GLY A 137 -20.57 -6.18 -16.87
C GLY A 137 -21.11 -7.16 -17.91
N SER A 138 -20.48 -8.32 -18.08
CA SER A 138 -21.01 -9.38 -18.96
C SER A 138 -22.35 -9.96 -18.48
N ALA A 139 -22.68 -9.81 -17.20
CA ALA A 139 -23.96 -10.22 -16.62
C ALA A 139 -24.91 -9.05 -16.30
N ILE A 140 -24.39 -7.82 -16.09
CA ILE A 140 -25.18 -6.65 -15.68
C ILE A 140 -24.90 -5.46 -16.64
N PRO A 141 -25.82 -5.14 -17.56
CA PRO A 141 -25.63 -4.08 -18.56
C PRO A 141 -25.33 -2.69 -17.99
N PHE A 142 -25.95 -2.32 -16.85
CA PHE A 142 -25.71 -1.03 -16.18
C PHE A 142 -24.23 -0.78 -15.85
N VAL A 143 -23.49 -1.84 -15.51
CA VAL A 143 -22.07 -1.76 -15.17
C VAL A 143 -21.22 -1.43 -16.40
N VAL A 144 -21.65 -1.87 -17.59
CA VAL A 144 -20.97 -1.62 -18.87
C VAL A 144 -21.10 -0.16 -19.30
N GLU A 145 -22.25 0.47 -19.08
CA GLU A 145 -22.46 1.89 -19.39
C GLU A 145 -21.63 2.81 -18.48
N HIS A 146 -21.44 2.42 -17.21
CA HIS A 146 -20.79 3.25 -16.19
C HIS A 146 -19.51 2.62 -15.62
N LYS A 147 -18.70 1.97 -16.45
CA LYS A 147 -17.49 1.21 -16.05
C LYS A 147 -16.59 1.96 -15.08
N VAL A 148 -16.19 3.19 -15.44
CA VAL A 148 -15.26 4.00 -14.63
C VAL A 148 -15.85 4.36 -13.28
N LEU A 149 -17.11 4.78 -13.24
CA LEU A 149 -17.79 5.17 -12.00
C LEU A 149 -17.95 3.96 -11.08
N CYS A 150 -18.34 2.80 -11.62
CA CYS A 150 -18.45 1.57 -10.86
C CYS A 150 -17.08 1.12 -10.32
N ALA A 151 -16.03 1.18 -11.13
CA ALA A 151 -14.67 0.84 -10.70
C ALA A 151 -14.18 1.74 -9.55
N VAL A 152 -14.36 3.07 -9.67
CA VAL A 152 -14.00 4.01 -8.61
C VAL A 152 -14.83 3.76 -7.34
N ALA A 153 -16.13 3.50 -7.46
CA ALA A 153 -16.99 3.19 -6.32
C ALA A 153 -16.52 1.92 -5.59
N VAL A 154 -16.14 0.87 -6.31
CA VAL A 154 -15.59 -0.36 -5.72
C VAL A 154 -14.25 -0.09 -5.04
N ILE A 155 -13.34 0.67 -5.66
CA ILE A 155 -12.05 1.04 -5.04
C ILE A 155 -12.30 1.81 -3.73
N VAL A 156 -13.21 2.78 -3.72
CA VAL A 156 -13.55 3.55 -2.52
C VAL A 156 -14.15 2.64 -1.45
N LEU A 157 -15.06 1.72 -1.80
CA LEU A 157 -15.65 0.77 -0.87
C LEU A 157 -14.59 -0.14 -0.23
N LEU A 158 -13.71 -0.74 -1.04
CA LEU A 158 -12.62 -1.59 -0.54
C LEU A 158 -11.63 -0.80 0.32
N THR A 159 -11.34 0.46 -0.06
CA THR A 159 -10.50 1.36 0.72
C THR A 159 -11.13 1.62 2.10
N LEU A 160 -12.43 1.94 2.15
CA LEU A 160 -13.15 2.17 3.41
C LEU A 160 -13.20 0.92 4.29
N MET A 161 -13.37 -0.25 3.68
CA MET A 161 -13.36 -1.54 4.37
C MET A 161 -11.98 -1.80 5.02
N ASN A 162 -10.90 -1.60 4.27
CA ASN A 162 -9.53 -1.76 4.76
C ASN A 162 -9.18 -0.72 5.84
N LEU A 163 -9.60 0.54 5.69
CA LEU A 163 -9.37 1.60 6.68
C LEU A 163 -10.13 1.37 7.99
N ARG A 164 -11.37 0.89 7.94
CA ARG A 164 -12.13 0.54 9.15
C ARG A 164 -11.49 -0.62 9.92
N GLY A 165 -10.64 -1.39 9.24
CA GLY A 165 -10.00 -2.57 9.79
C GLY A 165 -11.07 -3.56 10.24
N VAL A 166 -12.04 -3.81 9.36
CA VAL A 166 -13.04 -4.86 9.57
C VAL A 166 -12.22 -6.12 9.81
N LYS A 167 -12.26 -6.62 11.06
CA LYS A 167 -11.58 -7.86 11.45
C LYS A 167 -12.34 -8.98 10.77
N GLU A 168 -12.09 -9.16 9.48
CA GLU A 168 -12.75 -10.19 8.74
C GLU A 168 -12.09 -11.51 9.09
N SER A 169 -12.92 -12.38 9.68
CA SER A 169 -12.58 -13.79 9.80
C SER A 169 -12.20 -14.24 8.39
N GLY A 170 -10.94 -14.61 8.12
CA GLY A 170 -10.47 -14.99 6.79
C GLY A 170 -11.30 -16.07 6.08
N LYS A 171 -12.23 -16.72 6.81
CA LYS A 171 -13.32 -17.54 6.27
C LYS A 171 -14.24 -16.80 5.28
N LEU A 172 -14.64 -15.55 5.55
CA LEU A 172 -15.59 -14.83 4.68
C LEU A 172 -14.94 -14.50 3.34
N PHE A 173 -13.68 -14.07 3.37
CA PHE A 173 -12.85 -13.86 2.18
C PHE A 173 -12.51 -15.15 1.43
N ALA A 174 -12.55 -16.32 2.09
CA ALA A 174 -12.22 -17.57 1.44
C ALA A 174 -13.32 -18.12 0.52
N ILE A 175 -14.57 -17.74 0.75
CA ILE A 175 -15.74 -18.30 0.06
C ILE A 175 -15.70 -17.98 -1.45
N PRO A 176 -15.55 -16.72 -1.89
CA PRO A 176 -15.56 -16.41 -3.32
C PRO A 176 -14.46 -17.14 -4.10
N THR A 177 -13.25 -17.23 -3.54
CA THR A 177 -12.13 -17.92 -4.20
C THR A 177 -12.41 -19.40 -4.41
N TYR A 178 -13.01 -20.08 -3.42
CA TYR A 178 -13.38 -21.49 -3.59
C TYR A 178 -14.52 -21.68 -4.59
N VAL A 179 -15.54 -20.82 -4.56
CA VAL A 179 -16.64 -20.86 -5.52
C VAL A 179 -16.13 -20.66 -6.94
N PHE A 180 -15.23 -19.70 -7.16
CA PHE A 180 -14.59 -19.46 -8.45
C PHE A 180 -13.78 -20.67 -8.93
N VAL A 181 -12.86 -21.18 -8.10
CA VAL A 181 -12.02 -22.32 -8.47
C VAL A 181 -12.88 -23.54 -8.82
N VAL A 182 -13.83 -23.90 -7.95
CA VAL A 182 -14.73 -25.04 -8.19
C VAL A 182 -15.60 -24.79 -9.42
N GLY A 183 -16.15 -23.58 -9.60
CA GLY A 183 -16.95 -23.22 -10.76
C GLY A 183 -16.20 -23.35 -12.07
N VAL A 184 -14.93 -22.92 -12.13
CA VAL A 184 -14.07 -23.09 -13.30
C VAL A 184 -13.78 -24.57 -13.55
N PHE A 185 -13.51 -25.37 -12.51
CA PHE A 185 -13.33 -26.82 -12.70
C PHE A 185 -14.59 -27.53 -13.18
N ILE A 186 -15.77 -27.13 -12.70
CA ILE A 186 -17.06 -27.63 -13.20
C ILE A 186 -17.24 -27.25 -14.66
N MET A 187 -16.93 -26.00 -15.04
CA MET A 187 -17.00 -25.53 -16.42
C MET A 187 -16.06 -26.34 -17.33
N ILE A 188 -14.81 -26.58 -16.89
CA ILE A 188 -13.83 -27.38 -17.62
C ILE A 188 -14.32 -28.83 -17.78
N ALA A 189 -14.78 -29.46 -16.69
CA ALA A 189 -15.22 -30.85 -16.72
C ALA A 189 -16.49 -31.03 -17.57
N TRP A 190 -17.47 -30.14 -17.41
CA TRP A 190 -18.74 -30.19 -18.15
C TRP A 190 -18.54 -29.87 -19.63
N GLY A 191 -17.78 -28.83 -19.97
CA GLY A 191 -17.48 -28.49 -21.35
C GLY A 191 -16.65 -29.59 -22.05
N ALA A 192 -15.70 -30.21 -21.34
CA ALA A 192 -14.98 -31.37 -21.88
C ALA A 192 -15.91 -32.57 -22.10
N PHE A 193 -16.85 -32.82 -21.20
CA PHE A 193 -17.84 -33.89 -21.36
C PHE A 193 -18.76 -33.62 -22.57
N GLN A 194 -19.28 -32.40 -22.72
CA GLN A 194 -20.10 -32.01 -23.87
C GLN A 194 -19.34 -32.15 -25.19
N GLY A 195 -18.12 -31.66 -25.26
CA GLY A 195 -17.36 -31.64 -26.51
C GLY A 195 -16.69 -32.98 -26.88
N ILE A 196 -16.36 -33.84 -25.91
CA ILE A 196 -15.65 -35.10 -26.19
C ILE A 196 -16.60 -36.31 -26.14
N VAL A 197 -17.55 -36.32 -25.21
CA VAL A 197 -18.43 -37.49 -24.98
C VAL A 197 -19.76 -37.33 -25.70
N LEU A 198 -20.39 -36.14 -25.61
CA LEU A 198 -21.68 -35.88 -26.26
C LEU A 198 -21.55 -35.44 -27.73
N ASP A 199 -20.33 -35.13 -28.18
CA ASP A 199 -20.02 -34.57 -29.52
C ASP A 199 -20.88 -33.32 -29.85
N GLU A 200 -21.25 -32.56 -28.82
CA GLU A 200 -22.03 -31.34 -28.96
C GLU A 200 -21.14 -30.19 -29.43
N THR A 201 -21.59 -29.48 -30.47
CA THR A 201 -20.90 -28.29 -30.98
C THR A 201 -21.24 -27.07 -30.13
N MET A 202 -20.50 -26.87 -29.05
CA MET A 202 -20.58 -25.64 -28.26
C MET A 202 -20.07 -24.45 -29.08
N LYS A 203 -20.83 -23.36 -29.14
CA LYS A 203 -20.45 -22.12 -29.82
C LYS A 203 -20.45 -20.96 -28.85
N ALA A 204 -19.32 -20.24 -28.77
CA ALA A 204 -19.26 -18.96 -28.09
C ALA A 204 -20.07 -17.89 -28.84
N PRO A 205 -20.52 -16.81 -28.17
CA PRO A 205 -21.26 -15.72 -28.82
C PRO A 205 -20.51 -15.08 -29.99
N THR A 206 -19.18 -15.12 -29.96
CA THR A 206 -18.30 -14.57 -30.99
C THR A 206 -17.85 -15.61 -32.03
N ALA A 207 -18.34 -16.86 -31.94
CA ALA A 207 -17.85 -17.96 -32.79
C ALA A 207 -18.03 -17.71 -34.28
N ASP A 208 -19.11 -17.00 -34.64
CA ASP A 208 -19.46 -16.68 -36.02
C ASP A 208 -18.84 -15.34 -36.49
N TYR A 209 -18.02 -14.67 -35.66
CA TYR A 209 -17.36 -13.42 -36.03
C TYR A 209 -16.09 -13.68 -36.84
N GLU A 210 -15.82 -12.80 -37.79
CA GLU A 210 -14.60 -12.81 -38.59
C GLU A 210 -13.59 -11.80 -38.03
N ILE A 211 -12.31 -12.19 -37.96
CA ILE A 211 -11.23 -11.29 -37.57
C ILE A 211 -10.50 -10.86 -38.83
N LYS A 212 -10.50 -9.56 -39.11
CA LYS A 212 -9.67 -9.01 -40.18
C LYS A 212 -8.23 -8.91 -39.69
N PRO A 213 -7.26 -9.63 -40.28
CA PRO A 213 -5.87 -9.51 -39.88
C PRO A 213 -5.36 -8.11 -40.21
N GLU A 214 -4.72 -7.46 -39.23
CA GLU A 214 -4.13 -6.14 -39.41
C GLU A 214 -2.92 -6.21 -40.38
N HIS A 215 -2.23 -7.36 -40.37
CA HIS A 215 -1.10 -7.64 -41.25
C HIS A 215 -1.29 -9.00 -41.94
N GLN A 216 -1.52 -8.98 -43.26
CA GLN A 216 -1.59 -10.20 -44.06
C GLN A 216 -0.18 -10.72 -44.36
N GLY A 217 0.03 -12.04 -44.27
CA GLY A 217 1.30 -12.67 -44.67
C GLY A 217 2.45 -12.53 -43.67
N LEU A 218 2.17 -12.44 -42.37
CA LEU A 218 3.20 -12.51 -41.32
C LEU A 218 3.95 -13.85 -41.39
N ALA A 219 5.12 -13.85 -42.00
CA ALA A 219 6.01 -15.02 -42.13
C ALA A 219 7.40 -14.75 -41.53
N GLY A 220 8.13 -15.82 -41.26
CA GLY A 220 9.51 -15.75 -40.75
C GLY A 220 9.61 -15.04 -39.39
N PHE A 221 10.48 -14.03 -39.29
CA PHE A 221 10.76 -13.32 -38.04
C PHE A 221 9.55 -12.61 -37.44
N ALA A 222 8.63 -12.10 -38.28
CA ALA A 222 7.46 -11.37 -37.80
C ALA A 222 6.48 -12.30 -37.06
N LEU A 223 6.34 -13.55 -37.51
CA LEU A 223 5.55 -14.57 -36.82
C LEU A 223 6.20 -14.95 -35.48
N VAL A 224 7.51 -15.19 -35.46
CA VAL A 224 8.23 -15.50 -34.20
C VAL A 224 8.06 -14.36 -33.18
N PHE A 225 8.18 -13.11 -33.64
CA PHE A 225 8.00 -11.94 -32.79
C PHE A 225 6.57 -11.83 -32.25
N LEU A 226 5.55 -12.12 -33.06
CA LEU A 226 4.16 -12.18 -32.61
C LEU A 226 3.94 -13.27 -31.57
N LEU A 227 4.48 -14.47 -31.79
CA LEU A 227 4.40 -15.58 -30.83
C LEU A 227 5.07 -15.22 -29.50
N LEU A 228 6.21 -14.54 -29.54
CA LEU A 228 6.89 -14.03 -28.35
C LEU A 228 6.05 -12.95 -27.63
N ARG A 229 5.40 -12.03 -28.37
CA ARG A 229 4.48 -11.02 -27.80
C ARG A 229 3.27 -11.68 -27.15
N ALA A 230 2.69 -12.71 -27.78
CA ALA A 230 1.55 -13.44 -27.25
C ALA A 230 1.93 -14.27 -26.01
N PHE A 231 3.10 -14.93 -26.03
CA PHE A 231 3.68 -15.60 -24.87
C PHE A 231 3.91 -14.62 -23.70
N SER A 232 4.53 -13.48 -23.97
CA SER A 232 4.76 -12.43 -22.98
C SER A 232 3.46 -11.90 -22.38
N SER A 233 2.37 -11.83 -23.16
CA SER A 233 1.06 -11.38 -22.67
C SER A 233 0.37 -12.44 -21.83
N GLY A 234 0.43 -13.71 -22.24
CA GLY A 234 -0.05 -14.85 -21.45
C GLY A 234 0.69 -15.03 -20.13
N CYS A 235 1.93 -14.54 -20.03
CA CYS A 235 2.69 -14.52 -18.78
C CYS A 235 2.05 -13.64 -17.68
N ALA A 236 1.04 -12.82 -18.00
CA ALA A 236 0.22 -12.15 -16.98
C ALA A 236 -0.44 -13.15 -16.01
N ALA A 237 -0.57 -14.43 -16.36
CA ALA A 237 -1.06 -15.48 -15.46
C ALA A 237 -0.13 -15.75 -14.26
N LEU A 238 1.15 -15.36 -14.32
CA LEU A 238 2.13 -15.60 -13.26
C LEU A 238 2.13 -14.51 -12.18
N THR A 239 1.36 -13.46 -12.40
CA THR A 239 1.27 -12.32 -11.49
C THR A 239 0.60 -12.74 -10.17
N GLY A 240 0.95 -12.09 -9.06
CA GLY A 240 0.41 -12.42 -7.75
C GLY A 240 1.04 -13.65 -7.06
N VAL A 241 1.95 -14.38 -7.70
CA VAL A 241 2.74 -15.44 -7.03
C VAL A 241 3.56 -14.84 -5.86
N GLU A 242 3.96 -13.57 -5.97
CA GLU A 242 4.68 -12.83 -4.94
C GLU A 242 3.84 -12.51 -3.69
N ALA A 243 2.50 -12.51 -3.80
CA ALA A 243 1.62 -12.28 -2.67
C ALA A 243 1.86 -13.29 -1.54
N ILE A 244 2.07 -14.56 -1.91
CA ILE A 244 2.31 -15.64 -0.95
C ILE A 244 3.73 -15.54 -0.35
N SER A 245 4.74 -15.10 -1.12
CA SER A 245 6.10 -14.92 -0.58
C SER A 245 6.20 -13.72 0.36
N ASN A 246 5.45 -12.65 0.09
CA ASN A 246 5.35 -11.49 0.99
C ASN A 246 4.52 -11.83 2.24
N GLY A 247 3.50 -12.69 2.11
CA GLY A 247 2.59 -13.11 3.18
C GLY A 247 3.12 -14.19 4.14
N VAL A 248 4.36 -14.67 3.99
CA VAL A 248 4.93 -15.76 4.82
C VAL A 248 4.77 -15.56 6.34
N PRO A 249 4.95 -14.34 6.91
CA PRO A 249 4.78 -14.11 8.34
C PRO A 249 3.38 -14.44 8.87
N ALA A 250 2.33 -14.36 8.04
CA ALA A 250 0.94 -14.59 8.43
C ALA A 250 0.57 -16.08 8.52
N PHE A 251 1.40 -16.99 8.01
CA PHE A 251 1.16 -18.42 8.06
C PHE A 251 1.39 -18.99 9.46
N ARG A 252 0.59 -19.99 9.86
CA ARG A 252 0.84 -20.78 11.08
C ARG A 252 2.18 -21.52 10.98
N LYS A 253 2.90 -21.66 12.10
CA LYS A 253 4.14 -22.45 12.17
C LYS A 253 3.88 -23.93 11.80
N PRO A 254 4.76 -24.59 11.03
CA PRO A 254 5.99 -24.07 10.40
C PRO A 254 5.70 -23.18 9.17
N LYS A 255 6.10 -21.90 9.21
CA LYS A 255 5.64 -20.87 8.26
C LYS A 255 6.08 -21.14 6.81
N SER A 256 7.39 -21.28 6.58
CA SER A 256 7.96 -21.48 5.24
C SER A 256 7.46 -22.75 4.56
N LYS A 257 7.38 -23.87 5.29
CA LYS A 257 6.86 -25.14 4.75
C LYS A 257 5.41 -24.98 4.30
N ASN A 258 4.61 -24.27 5.11
CA ASN A 258 3.20 -24.08 4.81
C ASN A 258 3.00 -23.17 3.59
N ALA A 259 3.70 -22.05 3.55
CA ALA A 259 3.67 -21.12 2.41
C ALA A 259 4.18 -21.77 1.11
N ALA A 260 5.25 -22.58 1.17
CA ALA A 260 5.76 -23.30 0.01
C ALA A 260 4.82 -24.41 -0.50
N SER A 261 4.08 -25.10 0.38
CA SER A 261 3.01 -26.02 -0.06
C SER A 261 1.86 -25.27 -0.72
N THR A 262 1.49 -24.11 -0.18
CA THR A 262 0.43 -23.26 -0.74
C THR A 262 0.81 -22.73 -2.13
N LEU A 263 2.05 -22.29 -2.34
CA LEU A 263 2.58 -21.93 -3.67
C LEU A 263 2.47 -23.06 -4.68
N ALA A 264 2.84 -24.30 -4.28
CA ALA A 264 2.75 -25.46 -5.17
C ALA A 264 1.30 -25.79 -5.56
N LEU A 265 0.39 -25.76 -4.60
CA LEU A 265 -1.03 -26.02 -4.83
C LEU A 265 -1.66 -24.94 -5.72
N MET A 266 -1.39 -23.67 -5.42
CA MET A 266 -1.85 -22.53 -6.22
C MET A 266 -1.34 -22.63 -7.66
N GLY A 267 -0.05 -22.92 -7.86
CA GLY A 267 0.53 -23.10 -9.19
C GLY A 267 -0.11 -24.25 -9.96
N ALA A 268 -0.38 -25.38 -9.31
CA ALA A 268 -1.06 -26.51 -9.94
C ALA A 268 -2.50 -26.14 -10.37
N LEU A 269 -3.28 -25.51 -9.48
CA LEU A 269 -4.64 -25.07 -9.79
C LEU A 269 -4.66 -24.05 -10.93
N ALA A 270 -3.77 -23.04 -10.88
CA ALA A 270 -3.66 -22.01 -11.91
C ALA A 270 -3.27 -22.60 -13.28
N VAL A 271 -2.31 -23.54 -13.33
CA VAL A 271 -1.91 -24.23 -14.57
C VAL A 271 -3.11 -24.97 -15.17
N THR A 272 -3.81 -25.77 -14.36
CA THR A 272 -4.93 -26.58 -14.85
C THR A 272 -6.08 -25.71 -15.34
N MET A 273 -6.42 -24.64 -14.60
CA MET A 273 -7.45 -23.69 -15.00
C MET A 273 -7.07 -22.94 -16.27
N PHE A 274 -5.84 -22.45 -16.39
CA PHE A 274 -5.36 -21.72 -17.56
C PHE A 274 -5.40 -22.58 -18.83
N CYS A 275 -4.87 -23.81 -18.75
CA CYS A 275 -4.94 -24.76 -19.87
C CYS A 275 -6.38 -25.13 -20.23
N GLY A 276 -7.23 -25.37 -19.22
CA GLY A 276 -8.63 -25.74 -19.44
C GLY A 276 -9.43 -24.64 -20.11
N ILE A 277 -9.25 -23.38 -19.70
CA ILE A 277 -9.92 -22.23 -20.33
C ILE A 277 -9.43 -22.04 -21.77
N ILE A 278 -8.13 -22.14 -22.05
CA ILE A 278 -7.62 -22.04 -23.43
C ILE A 278 -8.17 -23.18 -24.29
N ALA A 279 -8.18 -24.41 -23.80
CA ALA A 279 -8.71 -25.57 -24.52
C ALA A 279 -10.20 -25.37 -24.86
N LEU A 280 -11.02 -24.98 -23.88
CA LEU A 280 -12.43 -24.69 -24.10
C LEU A 280 -12.66 -23.49 -25.02
N ALA A 281 -11.87 -22.42 -24.90
CA ALA A 281 -11.97 -21.26 -25.79
C ALA A 281 -11.70 -21.63 -27.26
N MET A 282 -10.76 -22.55 -27.50
CA MET A 282 -10.48 -23.10 -28.82
C MET A 282 -11.63 -23.99 -29.32
N MET A 283 -12.18 -24.87 -28.47
CA MET A 283 -13.31 -25.74 -28.82
C MET A 283 -14.58 -24.94 -29.14
N THR A 284 -14.85 -23.89 -28.37
CA THR A 284 -16.01 -23.00 -28.50
C THR A 284 -15.83 -21.90 -29.56
N LYS A 285 -14.65 -21.85 -30.20
CA LYS A 285 -14.27 -20.89 -31.25
C LYS A 285 -14.37 -19.42 -30.83
N VAL A 286 -14.04 -19.10 -29.57
CA VAL A 286 -13.99 -17.72 -29.08
C VAL A 286 -13.13 -16.85 -30.00
N ARG A 287 -13.61 -15.64 -30.33
CA ARG A 287 -12.88 -14.63 -31.08
C ARG A 287 -12.65 -13.39 -30.20
N MET A 288 -11.41 -12.94 -30.15
CA MET A 288 -10.98 -11.72 -29.47
C MET A 288 -10.20 -10.85 -30.44
N ALA A 289 -10.32 -9.54 -30.34
CA ALA A 289 -9.50 -8.60 -31.10
C ALA A 289 -8.99 -7.43 -30.25
N GLU A 290 -7.81 -6.91 -30.59
CA GLU A 290 -7.20 -5.76 -29.89
C GLU A 290 -8.04 -4.48 -30.10
N ASN A 291 -8.54 -4.23 -31.32
CA ASN A 291 -9.50 -3.15 -31.59
C ASN A 291 -10.84 -3.73 -32.09
N PRO A 292 -11.71 -4.22 -31.20
CA PRO A 292 -12.91 -4.95 -31.58
C PRO A 292 -13.84 -4.16 -32.52
N ALA A 293 -13.95 -2.85 -32.32
CA ALA A 293 -14.78 -1.98 -33.17
C ALA A 293 -14.39 -1.97 -34.66
N LYS A 294 -13.12 -2.26 -34.98
CA LYS A 294 -12.56 -2.21 -36.35
C LYS A 294 -12.20 -3.59 -36.89
N ASP A 295 -11.72 -4.47 -36.01
CA ASP A 295 -11.08 -5.72 -36.39
C ASP A 295 -12.06 -6.91 -36.37
N LEU A 296 -13.19 -6.79 -35.65
CA LEU A 296 -14.25 -7.78 -35.64
C LEU A 296 -15.36 -7.41 -36.61
N PHE A 297 -15.74 -8.40 -37.42
CA PHE A 297 -16.81 -8.31 -38.40
C PHE A 297 -17.89 -9.34 -38.07
N HIS A 298 -19.14 -8.90 -38.17
CA HIS A 298 -20.30 -9.78 -38.12
C HIS A 298 -21.05 -9.63 -39.45
N ASN A 299 -21.19 -10.73 -40.19
CA ASN A 299 -21.79 -10.74 -41.54
C ASN A 299 -21.18 -9.71 -42.51
N GLY A 300 -19.85 -9.54 -42.49
CA GLY A 300 -19.13 -8.62 -43.39
C GLY A 300 -19.18 -7.13 -43.01
N VAL A 301 -19.82 -6.78 -41.88
CA VAL A 301 -19.86 -5.41 -41.35
C VAL A 301 -19.08 -5.32 -40.04
N PRO A 302 -18.25 -4.28 -39.82
CA PRO A 302 -17.59 -4.07 -38.53
C PRO A 302 -18.62 -3.93 -37.41
N VAL A 303 -18.36 -4.55 -36.26
CA VAL A 303 -19.29 -4.54 -35.10
C VAL A 303 -19.49 -3.13 -34.50
N GLY A 304 -18.62 -2.17 -34.82
CA GLY A 304 -18.78 -0.77 -34.45
C GLY A 304 -18.30 -0.41 -33.04
N GLY A 305 -18.31 0.90 -32.72
CA GLY A 305 -17.77 1.44 -31.47
C GLY A 305 -18.59 1.13 -30.22
N ASP A 306 -19.87 0.79 -30.40
CA ASP A 306 -20.79 0.45 -29.30
C ASP A 306 -20.64 -1.01 -28.84
N TYR A 307 -19.90 -1.83 -29.58
CA TYR A 307 -19.68 -3.23 -29.22
C TYR A 307 -18.72 -3.36 -28.05
N VAL A 308 -19.16 -4.08 -27.02
CA VAL A 308 -18.35 -4.38 -25.84
C VAL A 308 -17.91 -5.84 -25.88
N GLN A 309 -16.60 -6.04 -25.99
CA GLN A 309 -16.01 -7.37 -26.00
C GLN A 309 -16.00 -7.96 -24.59
N ASN A 310 -16.70 -9.08 -24.40
CA ASN A 310 -16.76 -9.79 -23.13
C ASN A 310 -15.47 -10.59 -22.85
N PRO A 311 -15.07 -10.79 -21.58
CA PRO A 311 -13.92 -11.62 -21.22
C PRO A 311 -14.05 -13.07 -21.73
N VAL A 312 -12.93 -13.71 -22.05
CA VAL A 312 -12.91 -15.10 -22.58
C VAL A 312 -13.59 -16.08 -21.63
N ILE A 313 -13.34 -15.95 -20.32
CA ILE A 313 -13.99 -16.83 -19.32
C ILE A 313 -15.52 -16.69 -19.34
N SER A 314 -16.04 -15.48 -19.57
CA SER A 314 -17.49 -15.26 -19.69
C SER A 314 -18.04 -15.88 -20.97
N GLN A 315 -17.36 -15.71 -22.11
CA GLN A 315 -17.78 -16.28 -23.38
C GLN A 315 -17.78 -17.82 -23.37
N VAL A 316 -16.77 -18.43 -22.75
CA VAL A 316 -16.69 -19.88 -22.57
C VAL A 316 -17.78 -20.37 -21.63
N ALA A 317 -18.02 -19.67 -20.52
CA ALA A 317 -19.09 -20.02 -19.58
C ALA A 317 -20.47 -19.97 -20.23
N GLU A 318 -20.72 -18.97 -21.07
CA GLU A 318 -21.95 -18.84 -21.85
C GLU A 318 -22.11 -19.98 -22.85
N ALA A 319 -21.03 -20.39 -23.53
CA ALA A 319 -21.06 -21.50 -24.48
C ALA A 319 -21.32 -22.86 -23.80
N VAL A 320 -20.79 -23.06 -22.59
CA VAL A 320 -20.84 -24.34 -21.85
C VAL A 320 -22.13 -24.47 -21.03
N PHE A 321 -22.52 -23.43 -20.30
CA PHE A 321 -23.69 -23.48 -19.42
C PHE A 321 -24.96 -22.88 -20.03
N GLY A 322 -24.83 -22.13 -21.13
CA GLY A 322 -25.91 -21.35 -21.73
C GLY A 322 -26.03 -19.95 -21.13
N ASN A 323 -26.44 -19.00 -21.97
CA ASN A 323 -26.67 -17.61 -21.59
C ASN A 323 -27.76 -17.49 -20.51
N GLY A 324 -27.50 -16.68 -19.48
CA GLY A 324 -28.44 -16.43 -18.39
C GLY A 324 -28.67 -17.62 -17.45
N SER A 325 -27.97 -18.73 -17.63
CA SER A 325 -28.07 -19.89 -16.75
C SER A 325 -27.62 -19.54 -15.32
N PHE A 326 -28.18 -20.24 -14.33
CA PHE A 326 -27.79 -20.06 -12.94
C PHE A 326 -26.28 -20.24 -12.72
N LEU A 327 -25.68 -21.26 -13.36
CA LEU A 327 -24.24 -21.54 -13.26
C LEU A 327 -23.39 -20.44 -13.92
N PHE A 328 -23.82 -19.88 -15.05
CA PHE A 328 -23.16 -18.74 -15.69
C PHE A 328 -23.13 -17.51 -14.76
N ILE A 329 -24.27 -17.12 -14.19
CA ILE A 329 -24.37 -15.96 -13.29
C ILE A 329 -23.52 -16.16 -12.03
N VAL A 330 -23.56 -17.36 -11.44
CA VAL A 330 -22.74 -17.69 -10.27
C VAL A 330 -21.25 -17.60 -10.60
N LEU A 331 -20.81 -18.11 -11.76
CA LEU A 331 -19.42 -18.04 -12.16
C LEU A 331 -18.96 -16.60 -12.46
N ALA A 332 -19.78 -15.80 -13.15
CA ALA A 332 -19.49 -14.39 -13.43
C ALA A 332 -19.35 -13.58 -12.13
N ALA A 333 -20.30 -13.73 -11.20
CA ALA A 333 -20.27 -13.08 -9.90
C ALA A 333 -19.06 -13.54 -9.05
N ALA A 334 -18.76 -14.85 -9.03
CA ALA A 334 -17.60 -15.38 -8.32
C ALA A 334 -16.28 -14.84 -8.91
N THR A 335 -16.17 -14.75 -10.24
CA THR A 335 -15.00 -14.20 -10.94
C THR A 335 -14.80 -12.73 -10.56
N ALA A 336 -15.85 -11.91 -10.62
CA ALA A 336 -15.79 -10.51 -10.22
C ALA A 336 -15.38 -10.34 -8.74
N LEU A 337 -15.99 -11.11 -7.83
CA LEU A 337 -15.68 -11.05 -6.40
C LEU A 337 -14.24 -11.46 -6.09
N VAL A 338 -13.71 -12.48 -6.78
CA VAL A 338 -12.32 -12.91 -6.60
C VAL A 338 -11.34 -11.87 -7.12
N LEU A 339 -11.64 -11.20 -8.23
CA LEU A 339 -10.87 -10.07 -8.73
C LEU A 339 -10.93 -8.86 -7.76
N PHE A 340 -12.08 -8.55 -7.19
CA PHE A 340 -12.16 -7.51 -6.15
C PHE A 340 -11.37 -7.89 -4.89
N LEU A 341 -11.33 -9.19 -4.56
CA LEU A 341 -10.52 -9.70 -3.47
C LEU A 341 -9.02 -9.70 -3.79
N ALA A 342 -8.62 -9.87 -5.05
CA ALA A 342 -7.22 -9.76 -5.48
C ALA A 342 -6.67 -8.35 -5.18
N ALA A 343 -7.46 -7.30 -5.39
CA ALA A 343 -7.07 -5.93 -5.01
C ALA A 343 -6.77 -5.78 -3.50
N ASN A 344 -7.41 -6.60 -2.65
CA ASN A 344 -7.16 -6.61 -1.20
C ASN A 344 -5.74 -7.09 -0.85
N THR A 345 -5.11 -7.89 -1.72
CA THR A 345 -3.70 -8.29 -1.58
C THR A 345 -2.79 -7.06 -1.57
N ALA A 346 -3.04 -6.10 -2.47
CA ALA A 346 -2.25 -4.87 -2.56
C ALA A 346 -2.47 -3.94 -1.36
N TYR A 347 -3.71 -3.83 -0.87
CA TYR A 347 -4.02 -3.05 0.34
C TYR A 347 -3.31 -3.56 1.60
N ASN A 348 -2.97 -4.86 1.65
CA ASN A 348 -2.18 -5.44 2.73
C ASN A 348 -0.67 -5.40 2.44
N GLY A 349 -0.26 -5.64 1.20
CA GLY A 349 1.15 -5.72 0.76
C GLY A 349 1.84 -4.36 0.70
N PHE A 350 1.17 -3.32 0.18
CA PHE A 350 1.76 -1.99 0.00
C PHE A 350 2.19 -1.34 1.32
N PRO A 351 1.35 -1.28 2.39
CA PRO A 351 1.79 -0.71 3.65
C PRO A 351 2.85 -1.56 4.35
N LEU A 352 2.83 -2.89 4.17
CA LEU A 352 3.85 -3.79 4.71
C LEU A 352 5.22 -3.49 4.08
N LEU A 353 5.31 -3.44 2.75
CA LEU A 353 6.52 -3.07 2.04
C LEU A 353 6.96 -1.64 2.42
N GLY A 354 6.01 -0.71 2.52
CA GLY A 354 6.27 0.66 2.95
C GLY A 354 6.91 0.73 4.34
N SER A 355 6.50 -0.14 5.27
CA SER A 355 7.10 -0.22 6.61
C SER A 355 8.53 -0.76 6.60
N ILE A 356 8.84 -1.73 5.74
CA ILE A 356 10.19 -2.30 5.54
C ILE A 356 11.10 -1.23 4.92
N LEU A 357 10.65 -0.55 3.87
CA LEU A 357 11.41 0.53 3.23
C LEU A 357 11.64 1.73 4.17
N ALA A 358 10.69 2.00 5.07
CA ALA A 358 10.86 3.02 6.10
C ALA A 358 11.92 2.63 7.15
N GLN A 359 12.06 1.34 7.49
CA GLN A 359 13.17 0.83 8.33
C GLN A 359 14.51 1.08 7.65
N ASP A 360 14.58 0.82 6.35
CA ASP A 360 15.78 1.02 5.53
C ASP A 360 16.02 2.50 5.15
N ARG A 361 15.27 3.45 5.74
CA ARG A 361 15.40 4.91 5.51
C ARG A 361 15.12 5.35 4.06
N TYR A 362 14.37 4.55 3.28
CA TYR A 362 13.94 4.91 1.92
C TYR A 362 12.58 5.62 1.88
N LEU A 363 11.78 5.49 2.94
CA LEU A 363 10.49 6.17 3.09
C LEU A 363 10.40 6.94 4.41
N PRO A 364 9.42 7.84 4.59
CA PRO A 364 9.27 8.61 5.81
C PRO A 364 9.18 7.72 7.05
N ARG A 365 9.99 8.02 8.08
CA ARG A 365 10.08 7.20 9.32
C ARG A 365 8.73 6.96 10.01
N GLN A 366 7.73 7.80 9.75
CA GLN A 366 6.36 7.63 10.25
C GLN A 366 5.72 6.31 9.78
N LEU A 367 6.03 5.86 8.56
CA LEU A 367 5.51 4.60 7.99
C LEU A 367 6.06 3.34 8.65
N HIS A 368 7.17 3.45 9.41
CA HIS A 368 7.73 2.33 10.15
C HIS A 368 6.84 1.85 11.31
N THR A 369 6.01 2.73 11.88
CA THR A 369 5.20 2.39 13.05
C THR A 369 4.02 1.46 12.71
N ARG A 370 4.32 0.15 12.58
CA ARG A 370 3.37 -0.93 12.25
C ARG A 370 2.17 -1.01 13.23
N GLY A 371 2.35 -0.53 14.46
CA GLY A 371 1.32 -0.51 15.49
C GLY A 371 0.33 0.66 15.40
N ASP A 372 0.61 1.67 14.58
CA ASP A 372 -0.26 2.83 14.44
C ASP A 372 -1.12 2.67 13.19
N ARG A 373 -2.46 2.59 13.36
CA ARG A 373 -3.41 2.57 12.23
C ARG A 373 -3.12 3.71 11.25
N LEU A 374 -2.55 4.82 11.73
CA LEU A 374 -2.19 5.99 10.93
C LEU A 374 -1.21 5.70 9.79
N ALA A 375 -0.10 5.00 10.06
CA ALA A 375 0.91 4.68 9.06
C ALA A 375 0.35 3.75 7.96
N PHE A 376 -0.36 2.72 8.40
CA PHE A 376 -1.02 1.75 7.53
C PHE A 376 -2.11 2.42 6.67
N SER A 377 -2.88 3.34 7.26
CA SER A 377 -3.95 4.08 6.57
C SER A 377 -3.46 5.05 5.51
N ASN A 378 -2.36 5.77 5.79
CA ASN A 378 -1.79 6.68 4.80
C ASN A 378 -1.31 5.92 3.56
N GLY A 379 -0.73 4.73 3.75
CA GLY A 379 -0.35 3.82 2.67
C GLY A 379 -1.57 3.40 1.83
N ILE A 380 -2.66 2.96 2.49
CA ILE A 380 -3.91 2.56 1.82
C ILE A 380 -4.52 3.72 0.99
N VAL A 381 -4.58 4.93 1.55
CA VAL A 381 -5.16 6.10 0.85
C VAL A 381 -4.31 6.50 -0.35
N LEU A 382 -2.97 6.49 -0.22
CA LEU A 382 -2.07 6.80 -1.32
C LEU A 382 -2.20 5.77 -2.46
N LEU A 383 -2.25 4.48 -2.11
CA LEU A 383 -2.50 3.39 -3.04
C LEU A 383 -3.83 3.57 -3.78
N ALA A 384 -4.92 3.83 -3.04
CA ALA A 384 -6.25 4.04 -3.62
C ALA A 384 -6.28 5.24 -4.56
N GLY A 385 -5.68 6.37 -4.16
CA GLY A 385 -5.61 7.57 -4.99
C GLY A 385 -4.87 7.34 -6.32
N ALA A 386 -3.72 6.65 -6.27
CA ALA A 386 -2.97 6.29 -7.46
C ALA A 386 -3.73 5.31 -8.36
N ALA A 387 -4.40 4.31 -7.78
CA ALA A 387 -5.21 3.35 -8.54
C ALA A 387 -6.43 4.02 -9.20
N ILE A 388 -7.14 4.90 -8.50
CA ILE A 388 -8.26 5.68 -9.06
C ILE A 388 -7.78 6.54 -10.23
N LEU A 389 -6.62 7.20 -10.09
CA LEU A 389 -6.06 8.02 -11.15
C LEU A 389 -5.77 7.19 -12.40
N LEU A 390 -5.15 6.01 -12.26
CA LEU A 390 -4.88 5.12 -13.40
C LEU A 390 -6.17 4.60 -14.03
N VAL A 391 -7.13 4.13 -13.23
CA VAL A 391 -8.44 3.66 -13.73
C VAL A 391 -9.17 4.76 -14.48
N TRP A 392 -9.10 6.00 -14.00
CA TRP A 392 -9.71 7.15 -14.68
C TRP A 392 -9.02 7.49 -16.01
N ILE A 393 -7.68 7.53 -16.03
CA ILE A 393 -6.89 7.82 -17.25
C ILE A 393 -7.11 6.75 -18.33
N TYR A 394 -7.14 5.47 -17.95
CA TYR A 394 -7.27 4.35 -18.87
C TYR A 394 -8.73 3.94 -19.13
N GLY A 395 -9.72 4.63 -18.56
CA GLY A 395 -11.14 4.35 -18.79
C GLY A 395 -11.60 2.99 -18.26
N ALA A 396 -10.96 2.47 -17.21
CA ALA A 396 -11.18 1.13 -16.67
C ALA A 396 -10.99 -0.02 -17.70
N ASP A 397 -10.12 0.19 -18.69
CA ASP A 397 -9.72 -0.81 -19.70
C ASP A 397 -8.68 -1.77 -19.10
N SER A 398 -9.09 -3.03 -18.85
CA SER A 398 -8.22 -4.00 -18.21
C SER A 398 -7.02 -4.37 -19.08
N THR A 399 -7.20 -4.55 -20.38
CA THR A 399 -6.15 -4.93 -21.32
C THR A 399 -5.01 -3.93 -21.32
N LYS A 400 -5.30 -2.62 -21.40
CA LYS A 400 -4.25 -1.59 -21.32
C LYS A 400 -3.54 -1.64 -19.98
N LEU A 401 -4.26 -1.73 -18.86
CA LEU A 401 -3.67 -1.79 -17.52
C LEU A 401 -2.80 -3.04 -17.31
N ILE A 402 -3.20 -4.21 -17.83
CA ILE A 402 -2.44 -5.46 -17.76
C ILE A 402 -1.09 -5.31 -18.45
N GLN A 403 -1.01 -4.58 -19.57
CA GLN A 403 0.25 -4.34 -20.27
C GLN A 403 1.27 -3.55 -19.43
N LEU A 404 0.81 -2.61 -18.61
CA LEU A 404 1.67 -1.88 -17.67
C LEU A 404 2.15 -2.79 -16.54
N TYR A 405 1.26 -3.66 -16.05
CA TYR A 405 1.47 -4.51 -14.89
C TYR A 405 2.60 -5.53 -15.09
N ILE A 406 2.66 -6.15 -16.26
CA ILE A 406 3.68 -7.16 -16.60
C ILE A 406 5.11 -6.60 -16.43
N VAL A 407 5.36 -5.32 -16.70
CA VAL A 407 6.71 -4.74 -16.61
C VAL A 407 7.25 -4.81 -15.18
N GLY A 408 6.43 -4.44 -14.17
CA GLY A 408 6.84 -4.40 -12.76
C GLY A 408 7.18 -5.78 -12.22
N VAL A 409 6.25 -6.72 -12.36
CA VAL A 409 6.43 -8.11 -11.94
C VAL A 409 7.70 -8.71 -12.54
N PHE A 410 7.91 -8.55 -13.85
CA PHE A 410 9.07 -9.18 -14.51
C PHE A 410 10.41 -8.52 -14.14
N VAL A 411 10.45 -7.22 -13.82
CA VAL A 411 11.65 -6.59 -13.23
C VAL A 411 11.96 -7.20 -11.86
N SER A 412 10.94 -7.33 -11.00
CA SER A 412 11.08 -7.94 -9.67
C SER A 412 11.56 -9.40 -9.79
N PHE A 413 10.91 -10.18 -10.64
CA PHE A 413 11.22 -11.60 -10.85
C PHE A 413 12.64 -11.76 -11.35
N THR A 414 13.04 -11.04 -12.41
CA THR A 414 14.37 -11.15 -13.00
C THR A 414 15.46 -10.87 -11.96
N LEU A 415 15.34 -9.78 -11.20
CA LEU A 415 16.32 -9.41 -10.17
C LEU A 415 16.32 -10.40 -8.99
N SER A 416 15.15 -10.90 -8.58
CA SER A 416 15.03 -11.93 -7.54
C SER A 416 15.71 -13.23 -7.96
N GLN A 417 15.45 -13.70 -9.20
CA GLN A 417 16.07 -14.90 -9.76
C GLN A 417 17.61 -14.78 -9.83
N ILE A 418 18.12 -13.65 -10.34
CA ILE A 418 19.56 -13.38 -10.39
C ILE A 418 20.15 -13.32 -8.97
N GLY A 419 19.44 -12.69 -8.03
CA GLY A 419 19.79 -12.66 -6.61
C GLY A 419 19.93 -14.06 -6.01
N MET A 420 19.01 -14.97 -6.33
CA MET A 420 19.05 -16.36 -5.88
C MET A 420 20.17 -17.17 -6.54
N VAL A 421 20.49 -16.93 -7.80
CA VAL A 421 21.68 -17.55 -8.43
C VAL A 421 22.94 -17.15 -7.67
N ARG A 422 23.08 -15.88 -7.30
CA ARG A 422 24.21 -15.39 -6.50
C ARG A 422 24.20 -15.94 -5.07
N HIS A 423 23.02 -16.07 -4.46
CA HIS A 423 22.84 -16.72 -3.16
C HIS A 423 23.38 -18.15 -3.16
N TRP A 424 22.97 -18.97 -4.14
CA TRP A 424 23.43 -20.36 -4.23
C TRP A 424 24.91 -20.47 -4.58
N ASN A 425 25.43 -19.60 -5.45
CA ASN A 425 26.87 -19.57 -5.76
C ASN A 425 27.72 -19.27 -4.52
N ARG A 426 27.23 -18.40 -3.61
CA ARG A 426 27.92 -18.13 -2.34
C ARG A 426 27.94 -19.35 -1.42
N HIS A 427 26.81 -20.04 -1.24
CA HIS A 427 26.72 -21.22 -0.37
C HIS A 427 27.45 -22.44 -0.93
N LEU A 428 27.45 -22.62 -2.26
CA LEU A 428 28.16 -23.69 -2.94
C LEU A 428 29.69 -23.62 -2.77
N ARG A 429 30.25 -22.44 -2.44
CA ARG A 429 31.68 -22.29 -2.18
C ARG A 429 32.10 -22.89 -0.83
N THR A 430 31.20 -22.92 0.14
CA THR A 430 31.49 -23.33 1.52
C THR A 430 30.93 -24.71 1.86
N GLU A 431 29.90 -25.18 1.14
CA GLU A 431 29.24 -26.46 1.43
C GLU A 431 30.05 -27.66 0.93
N LYS A 432 30.36 -28.58 1.86
CA LYS A 432 31.17 -29.79 1.59
C LYS A 432 30.32 -31.06 1.46
N ASP A 433 29.08 -31.05 1.96
CA ASP A 433 28.16 -32.19 1.87
C ASP A 433 27.66 -32.39 0.42
N GLN A 434 27.94 -33.55 -0.17
CA GLN A 434 27.58 -33.87 -1.55
C GLN A 434 26.07 -33.87 -1.80
N ALA A 435 25.25 -34.32 -0.84
CA ALA A 435 23.81 -34.39 -1.01
C ALA A 435 23.19 -32.99 -1.04
N LYS A 436 23.59 -32.13 -0.09
CA LYS A 436 23.19 -30.71 -0.06
C LYS A 436 23.70 -29.97 -1.28
N ARG A 437 24.94 -30.22 -1.70
CA ARG A 437 25.53 -29.60 -2.89
C ARG A 437 24.76 -29.95 -4.17
N ARG A 438 24.34 -31.22 -4.35
CA ARG A 438 23.46 -31.61 -5.49
C ARG A 438 22.13 -30.86 -5.47
N HIS A 439 21.51 -30.70 -4.30
CA HIS A 439 20.28 -29.92 -4.16
C HIS A 439 20.48 -28.44 -4.50
N MET A 440 21.58 -27.84 -4.04
CA MET A 440 21.94 -26.45 -4.35
C MET A 440 22.21 -26.23 -5.84
N ILE A 441 22.87 -27.19 -6.52
CA ILE A 441 23.13 -27.12 -7.96
C ILE A 441 21.82 -27.16 -8.76
N ARG A 442 20.89 -28.05 -8.40
CA ARG A 442 19.54 -28.11 -9.01
C ARG A 442 18.77 -26.81 -8.78
N SER A 443 18.80 -26.30 -7.56
CA SER A 443 18.14 -25.05 -7.19
C SER A 443 18.71 -23.85 -7.96
N ARG A 444 20.03 -23.78 -8.11
CA ARG A 444 20.70 -22.79 -8.95
C ARG A 444 20.28 -22.92 -10.42
N ALA A 445 20.20 -24.14 -10.96
CA ALA A 445 19.80 -24.35 -12.35
C ALA A 445 18.37 -23.86 -12.61
N ILE A 446 17.44 -24.14 -11.69
CA ILE A 446 16.05 -23.63 -11.77
C ILE A 446 16.04 -22.10 -11.74
N ASN A 447 16.80 -21.46 -10.85
CA ASN A 447 16.83 -19.99 -10.79
C ASN A 447 17.54 -19.36 -12.00
N ALA A 448 18.56 -20.00 -12.56
CA ALA A 448 19.24 -19.52 -13.76
C ALA A 448 18.32 -19.62 -14.99
N PHE A 449 17.60 -20.74 -15.11
CA PHE A 449 16.57 -20.92 -16.14
C PHE A 449 15.43 -19.89 -15.97
N GLY A 450 14.97 -19.69 -14.74
CA GLY A 450 14.00 -18.65 -14.39
C GLY A 450 14.49 -17.25 -14.75
N ALA A 451 15.73 -16.89 -14.40
CA ALA A 451 16.33 -15.60 -14.73
C ALA A 451 16.40 -15.36 -16.25
N PHE A 452 16.76 -16.40 -17.01
CA PHE A 452 16.80 -16.31 -18.48
C PHE A 452 15.41 -16.05 -19.06
N PHE A 453 14.40 -16.86 -18.72
CA PHE A 453 13.07 -16.70 -19.29
C PHE A 453 12.37 -15.42 -18.81
N THR A 454 12.46 -15.07 -17.53
CA THR A 454 11.88 -13.82 -16.99
C THR A 454 12.56 -12.59 -17.59
N GLY A 455 13.90 -12.62 -17.76
CA GLY A 455 14.64 -11.57 -18.45
C GLY A 455 14.28 -11.48 -19.95
N MET A 456 14.11 -12.61 -20.64
CA MET A 456 13.66 -12.64 -22.03
C MET A 456 12.27 -12.04 -22.17
N VAL A 457 11.31 -12.43 -21.32
CA VAL A 457 9.96 -11.83 -21.30
C VAL A 457 10.05 -10.34 -21.05
N LEU A 458 10.83 -9.89 -20.07
CA LEU A 458 11.03 -8.46 -19.80
C LEU A 458 11.52 -7.70 -21.03
N ILE A 459 12.54 -8.22 -21.73
CA ILE A 459 13.07 -7.60 -22.95
C ILE A 459 11.99 -7.54 -24.03
N VAL A 460 11.25 -8.63 -24.25
CA VAL A 460 10.16 -8.67 -25.25
C VAL A 460 9.09 -7.64 -24.92
N VAL A 461 8.66 -7.53 -23.66
CA VAL A 461 7.68 -6.52 -23.21
C VAL A 461 8.20 -5.11 -23.48
N LEU A 462 9.45 -4.83 -23.09
CA LEU A 462 10.06 -3.51 -23.26
C LEU A 462 10.20 -3.10 -24.72
N VAL A 463 10.45 -4.04 -25.63
CA VAL A 463 10.55 -3.74 -27.07
C VAL A 463 9.17 -3.64 -27.72
N THR A 464 8.24 -4.55 -27.42
CA THR A 464 6.94 -4.66 -28.10
C THR A 464 5.90 -3.68 -27.58
N LYS A 465 5.86 -3.46 -26.25
CA LYS A 465 4.77 -2.74 -25.58
C LYS A 465 5.14 -1.32 -25.16
N PHE A 466 6.35 -0.85 -25.48
CA PHE A 466 6.75 0.52 -25.15
C PHE A 466 5.76 1.55 -25.71
N THR A 467 5.37 1.38 -26.98
CA THR A 467 4.40 2.26 -27.67
C THR A 467 2.96 2.10 -27.16
N HIS A 468 2.64 0.96 -26.53
CA HIS A 468 1.29 0.64 -26.05
C HIS A 468 1.07 1.04 -24.58
N GLY A 469 2.03 1.72 -23.95
CA GLY A 469 1.87 2.31 -22.61
C GLY A 469 2.80 1.76 -21.53
N ALA A 470 3.65 0.77 -21.84
CA ALA A 470 4.62 0.23 -20.87
C ALA A 470 5.59 1.30 -20.30
N TRP A 471 5.81 2.39 -21.02
CA TRP A 471 6.61 3.53 -20.56
C TRP A 471 6.04 4.19 -19.29
N VAL A 472 4.72 4.13 -19.06
CA VAL A 472 4.07 4.70 -17.87
C VAL A 472 4.48 3.95 -16.61
N ALA A 473 4.56 2.61 -16.69
CA ALA A 473 5.04 1.79 -15.58
C ALA A 473 6.50 2.10 -15.26
N LEU A 474 7.36 2.21 -16.29
CA LEU A 474 8.77 2.60 -16.11
C LEU A 474 8.90 4.00 -15.50
N LEU A 475 8.11 4.96 -15.96
CA LEU A 475 8.10 6.31 -15.39
C LEU A 475 7.70 6.27 -13.92
N GLY A 476 6.67 5.50 -13.56
CA GLY A 476 6.28 5.27 -12.17
C GLY A 476 7.43 4.70 -11.33
N MET A 477 8.14 3.70 -11.85
CA MET A 477 9.32 3.12 -11.17
C MET A 477 10.42 4.15 -10.97
N VAL A 478 10.72 4.96 -11.99
CA VAL A 478 11.72 6.03 -11.91
C VAL A 478 11.32 7.08 -10.87
N ILE A 479 10.05 7.48 -10.82
CA ILE A 479 9.53 8.43 -9.83
C ILE A 479 9.68 7.87 -8.41
N PHE A 480 9.28 6.63 -8.18
CA PHE A 480 9.43 5.98 -6.87
C PHE A 480 10.90 5.83 -6.48
N TYR A 481 11.76 5.38 -7.40
CA TYR A 481 13.20 5.24 -7.19
C TYR A 481 13.85 6.58 -6.84
N ALA A 482 13.54 7.64 -7.59
CA ALA A 482 14.06 8.98 -7.37
C ALA A 482 13.59 9.55 -6.03
N THR A 483 12.30 9.39 -5.70
CA THR A 483 11.72 9.85 -4.43
C THR A 483 12.38 9.16 -3.24
N MET A 484 12.50 7.84 -3.27
CA MET A 484 13.17 7.09 -2.20
C MET A 484 14.66 7.42 -2.08
N SER A 485 15.34 7.62 -3.21
CA SER A 485 16.73 8.07 -3.23
C SER A 485 16.89 9.47 -2.63
N ALA A 486 15.99 10.40 -2.93
CA ALA A 486 16.01 11.76 -2.40
C ALA A 486 15.76 11.78 -0.90
N ILE A 487 14.79 10.99 -0.40
CA ILE A 487 14.52 10.82 1.03
C ILE A 487 15.74 10.27 1.75
N ARG A 488 16.36 9.21 1.20
CA ARG A 488 17.55 8.61 1.79
C ARG A 488 18.71 9.58 1.88
N ARG A 489 19.01 10.31 0.80
CA ARG A 489 20.05 11.36 0.77
C ARG A 489 19.76 12.48 1.77
N HIS A 490 18.51 12.89 1.90
CA HIS A 490 18.12 13.89 2.90
C HIS A 490 18.37 13.38 4.33
N TYR A 491 17.99 12.14 4.63
CA TYR A 491 18.24 11.55 5.95
C TYR A 491 19.72 11.33 6.25
N ASP A 492 20.52 10.94 5.27
CA ASP A 492 21.95 10.77 5.45
C ASP A 492 22.62 12.14 5.67
N ARG A 493 22.23 13.19 4.92
CA ARG A 493 22.69 14.57 5.16
C ARG A 493 22.31 15.09 6.55
N VAL A 494 21.07 14.88 6.98
CA VAL A 494 20.62 15.29 8.33
C VAL A 494 21.38 14.51 9.41
N ALA A 495 21.64 13.21 9.18
CA ALA A 495 22.40 12.40 10.11
C ALA A 495 23.86 12.85 10.23
N GLU A 496 24.47 13.28 9.13
CA GLU A 496 25.80 13.90 9.10
C GLU A 496 25.81 15.27 9.81
N GLU A 497 24.80 16.11 9.57
CA GLU A 497 24.69 17.46 10.16
C GLU A 497 24.50 17.43 11.68
N ILE A 498 23.77 16.44 12.21
CA ILE A 498 23.53 16.29 13.66
C ILE A 498 24.51 15.35 14.34
N ALA A 499 25.49 14.79 13.61
CA ALA A 499 26.46 13.88 14.18
C ALA A 499 27.26 14.60 15.26
N ALA A 500 27.29 14.03 16.47
CA ALA A 500 28.05 14.60 17.57
C ALA A 500 29.54 14.59 17.21
N PRO A 501 30.26 15.72 17.30
CA PRO A 501 31.70 15.74 17.03
C PRO A 501 32.43 14.88 18.06
N GLU A 502 33.43 14.11 17.61
CA GLU A 502 34.21 13.22 18.47
C GLU A 502 35.10 13.99 19.47
N THR A 503 35.46 15.23 19.13
CA THR A 503 36.13 16.18 20.01
C THR A 503 35.15 17.24 20.51
N PRO A 504 35.31 17.73 21.76
CA PRO A 504 34.51 18.83 22.27
C PRO A 504 34.64 20.06 21.35
N SER A 505 33.56 20.39 20.64
CA SER A 505 33.46 21.62 19.84
C SER A 505 32.92 22.78 20.69
N ASP A 506 32.98 24.01 20.18
CA ASP A 506 32.38 25.18 20.83
C ASP A 506 30.88 24.99 21.15
N ASP A 507 30.16 24.16 20.37
CA ASP A 507 28.75 23.82 20.61
C ASP A 507 28.53 22.89 21.82
N SER A 508 29.59 22.23 22.32
CA SER A 508 29.56 21.39 23.52
C SER A 508 29.88 22.15 24.81
N VAL A 509 30.28 23.42 24.69
CA VAL A 509 30.66 24.26 25.83
C VAL A 509 29.41 24.67 26.60
N ARG A 510 29.46 24.54 27.93
CA ARG A 510 28.34 24.92 28.79
C ARG A 510 28.05 26.42 28.63
N PRO A 511 26.76 26.82 28.52
CA PRO A 511 26.37 28.22 28.57
C PRO A 511 26.98 28.93 29.78
N SER A 512 27.43 30.17 29.59
CA SER A 512 28.08 30.94 30.68
C SER A 512 27.06 31.42 31.71
N ARG A 513 25.87 31.88 31.26
CA ARG A 513 24.75 32.28 32.10
C ARG A 513 23.41 31.93 31.45
N VAL A 514 22.37 31.86 32.27
CA VAL A 514 20.98 31.68 31.84
C VAL A 514 20.15 32.91 32.21
N HIS A 515 19.52 33.54 31.21
CA HIS A 515 18.55 34.61 31.39
C HIS A 515 17.13 34.05 31.24
N SER A 516 16.38 33.94 32.33
CA SER A 516 14.98 33.49 32.28
C SER A 516 14.03 34.66 32.15
N ILE A 517 13.17 34.61 31.14
CA ILE A 517 12.14 35.61 30.87
C ILE A 517 10.77 34.94 30.98
N VAL A 518 9.93 35.35 31.92
CA VAL A 518 8.54 34.89 32.01
C VAL A 518 7.64 35.86 31.28
N LEU A 519 6.93 35.41 30.26
CA LEU A 519 5.98 36.26 29.54
C LEU A 519 4.72 36.45 30.37
N VAL A 520 4.36 37.71 30.60
CA VAL A 520 3.22 38.10 31.43
C VAL A 520 2.34 39.07 30.65
N SER A 521 1.05 38.77 30.58
CA SER A 521 0.03 39.72 30.12
C SER A 521 -0.88 40.17 31.26
N LYS A 522 -1.33 39.24 32.10
CA LYS A 522 -2.15 39.50 33.30
C LYS A 522 -1.72 38.59 34.46
N ILE A 523 -1.99 39.00 35.69
CA ILE A 523 -1.80 38.14 36.87
C ILE A 523 -2.99 37.18 36.99
N HIS A 524 -2.79 35.95 36.53
CA HIS A 524 -3.75 34.85 36.68
C HIS A 524 -3.04 33.58 37.19
N ARG A 525 -3.82 32.54 37.53
CA ARG A 525 -3.29 31.27 38.05
C ARG A 525 -2.16 30.67 37.17
N PRO A 526 -2.28 30.63 35.82
CA PRO A 526 -1.16 30.18 34.98
C PRO A 526 0.10 31.04 35.09
N THR A 527 0.00 32.38 35.16
CA THR A 527 1.15 33.29 35.34
C THR A 527 1.85 33.04 36.66
N LEU A 528 1.10 32.92 37.76
CA LEU A 528 1.68 32.62 39.08
C LEU A 528 2.38 31.25 39.09
N ARG A 529 1.79 30.25 38.43
CA ARG A 529 2.41 28.93 38.27
C ARG A 529 3.70 29.01 37.45
N ALA A 530 3.71 29.78 36.36
CA ALA A 530 4.90 29.98 35.53
C ALA A 530 6.01 30.71 36.28
N LEU A 531 5.69 31.75 37.06
CA LEU A 531 6.65 32.45 37.92
C LEU A 531 7.21 31.53 39.01
N ALA A 532 6.36 30.73 39.67
CA ALA A 532 6.81 29.77 40.68
C ALA A 532 7.75 28.73 40.07
N TYR A 533 7.43 28.22 38.88
CA TYR A 533 8.29 27.29 38.14
C TYR A 533 9.61 27.94 37.72
N ALA A 534 9.58 29.19 37.23
CA ALA A 534 10.76 29.93 36.82
C ALA A 534 11.73 30.18 37.99
N LYS A 535 11.21 30.48 39.19
CA LYS A 535 12.03 30.63 40.41
C LYS A 535 12.79 29.36 40.78
N LEU A 536 12.26 28.17 40.46
CA LEU A 536 12.93 26.90 40.73
C LEU A 536 14.11 26.62 39.79
N MET A 537 14.14 27.25 38.60
CA MET A 537 15.22 27.06 37.63
C MET A 537 16.56 27.69 38.08
N ARG A 538 16.55 28.57 39.10
CA ARG A 538 17.74 29.26 39.64
C ARG A 538 18.66 29.84 38.55
N SER A 539 18.06 30.49 37.56
CA SER A 539 18.82 31.19 36.51
C SER A 539 19.54 32.42 37.06
N ASP A 540 20.66 32.79 36.44
CA ASP A 540 21.48 33.97 36.83
C ASP A 540 20.66 35.25 36.88
N THR A 541 19.72 35.40 35.93
CA THR A 541 18.72 36.46 35.97
C THR A 541 17.33 35.88 35.73
N LEU A 542 16.33 36.48 36.36
CA LEU A 542 14.93 36.14 36.19
C LEU A 542 14.12 37.43 36.14
N GLU A 543 13.44 37.65 35.01
CA GLU A 543 12.56 38.80 34.82
C GLU A 543 11.20 38.40 34.25
N ALA A 544 10.17 39.15 34.60
CA ALA A 544 8.85 39.07 33.99
C ALA A 544 8.77 40.13 32.89
N LEU A 545 8.42 39.72 31.67
CA LEU A 545 8.31 40.61 30.51
C LEU A 545 6.85 40.79 30.13
N SER A 546 6.40 42.04 30.15
CA SER A 546 5.10 42.47 29.65
C SER A 546 5.27 43.47 28.52
N ILE A 547 4.28 43.55 27.64
CA ILE A 547 4.26 44.52 26.55
C ILE A 547 3.13 45.50 26.79
N ASN A 548 3.46 46.78 26.73
CA ASN A 548 2.51 47.86 26.80
C ASN A 548 1.79 48.00 25.45
N VAL A 549 0.65 47.31 25.34
CA VAL A 549 -0.31 47.43 24.22
C VAL A 549 -1.43 48.40 24.59
N ASP A 550 -1.82 48.39 25.86
CA ASP A 550 -2.77 49.31 26.48
C ASP A 550 -2.14 49.89 27.75
N PRO A 551 -1.89 51.22 27.79
CA PRO A 551 -1.32 51.88 28.96
C PRO A 551 -2.14 51.69 30.24
N ALA A 552 -3.46 51.61 30.14
CA ALA A 552 -4.34 51.45 31.30
C ALA A 552 -4.21 50.04 31.91
N GLU A 553 -4.24 48.99 31.08
CA GLU A 553 -4.03 47.62 31.53
C GLU A 553 -2.61 47.41 32.10
N THR A 554 -1.60 48.02 31.47
CA THR A 554 -0.20 47.93 31.91
C THR A 554 0.01 48.60 33.26
N LYS A 555 -0.62 49.76 33.49
CA LYS A 555 -0.61 50.45 34.79
C LYS A 555 -1.29 49.60 35.87
N ALA A 556 -2.44 48.98 35.55
CA ALA A 556 -3.13 48.08 36.46
C ALA A 556 -2.29 46.83 36.80
N LEU A 557 -1.62 46.25 35.80
CA LEU A 557 -0.70 45.12 36.01
C LEU A 557 0.43 45.49 36.97
N ARG A 558 1.07 46.66 36.79
CA ARG A 558 2.14 47.13 37.66
C ARG A 558 1.68 47.33 39.11
N ALA A 559 0.55 48.00 39.30
CA ALA A 559 -0.03 48.21 40.63
C ALA A 559 -0.38 46.88 41.33
N GLU A 560 -0.94 45.92 40.58
CA GLU A 560 -1.23 44.57 41.08
C GLU A 560 0.05 43.80 41.43
N TRP A 561 1.11 43.97 40.64
CA TRP A 561 2.42 43.33 40.84
C TRP A 561 3.07 43.77 42.16
N GLU A 562 3.04 45.08 42.42
CA GLU A 562 3.53 45.71 43.65
C GLU A 562 2.67 45.30 44.85
N ARG A 563 1.33 45.37 44.72
CA ARG A 563 0.40 45.00 45.81
C ARG A 563 0.57 43.55 46.28
N ARG A 564 0.91 42.63 45.38
CA ARG A 564 1.14 41.21 45.69
C ARG A 564 2.56 40.90 46.19
N GLY A 565 3.46 41.88 46.22
CA GLY A 565 4.85 41.67 46.66
C GLY A 565 5.62 40.67 45.79
N LEU A 566 5.36 40.64 44.47
CA LEU A 566 6.05 39.71 43.57
C LEU A 566 7.52 40.13 43.41
N THR A 567 8.44 39.32 43.97
CA THR A 567 9.89 39.60 43.99
C THR A 567 10.59 39.53 42.64
N VAL A 568 9.90 39.12 41.57
CA VAL A 568 10.49 39.04 40.22
C VAL A 568 10.35 40.42 39.56
N PRO A 569 11.43 41.03 39.05
CA PRO A 569 11.36 42.33 38.38
C PRO A 569 10.44 42.25 37.16
N LEU A 570 9.53 43.23 37.03
CA LEU A 570 8.61 43.36 35.90
C LEU A 570 9.16 44.39 34.91
N LYS A 571 9.61 43.92 33.75
CA LYS A 571 10.07 44.74 32.63
C LYS A 571 8.93 44.94 31.64
N ILE A 572 8.71 46.19 31.25
CA ILE A 572 7.63 46.58 30.34
C ILE A 572 8.28 47.12 29.06
N LEU A 573 7.93 46.54 27.91
CA LEU A 573 8.36 47.02 26.59
C LEU A 573 7.21 47.77 25.93
N ASP A 574 7.48 48.95 25.37
CA ASP A 574 6.48 49.68 24.60
C ASP A 574 6.27 49.05 23.21
N SER A 575 5.00 48.96 22.80
CA SER A 575 4.63 48.50 21.45
C SER A 575 3.74 49.53 20.74
N PRO A 576 4.34 50.45 19.95
CA PRO A 576 3.60 51.53 19.31
C PRO A 576 2.54 51.04 18.30
N TYR A 577 2.73 49.84 17.75
CA TYR A 577 1.83 49.23 16.76
C TYR A 577 0.89 48.17 17.35
N ARG A 578 0.78 48.08 18.67
CA ARG A 578 0.01 47.02 19.37
C ARG A 578 0.42 45.59 18.96
N GLU A 579 1.64 45.42 18.47
CA GLU A 579 2.20 44.13 18.09
C GLU A 579 2.91 43.52 19.29
N ILE A 580 2.52 42.31 19.68
CA ILE A 580 3.10 41.63 20.85
C ILE A 580 4.37 40.83 20.47
N THR A 581 4.37 40.23 19.28
CA THR A 581 5.37 39.22 18.95
C THR A 581 6.74 39.82 18.63
N ARG A 582 6.77 40.92 17.87
CA ARG A 582 8.03 41.53 17.38
C ARG A 582 8.88 42.15 18.49
N PRO A 583 8.35 42.96 19.43
CA PRO A 583 9.14 43.54 20.51
C PRO A 583 9.82 42.50 21.40
N ILE A 584 9.14 41.38 21.70
CA ILE A 584 9.73 40.28 22.47
C ILE A 584 10.94 39.69 21.73
N ILE A 585 10.80 39.44 20.42
CA ILE A 585 11.87 38.83 19.62
C ILE A 585 13.06 39.79 19.51
N GLU A 586 12.82 41.08 19.27
CA GLU A 586 13.88 42.08 19.20
C GLU A 586 14.61 42.21 20.55
N TYR A 587 13.86 42.21 21.66
CA TYR A 587 14.44 42.22 23.00
C TYR A 587 15.32 41.00 23.29
N VAL A 588 14.82 39.79 23.01
CA VAL A 588 15.57 38.54 23.19
C VAL A 588 16.81 38.49 22.27
N LYS A 589 16.70 38.99 21.04
CA LYS A 589 17.83 39.09 20.10
C LYS A 589 18.90 40.06 20.60
N ASN A 590 18.50 41.20 21.17
CA ASN A 590 19.43 42.18 21.71
C ASN A 590 20.19 41.62 22.93
N LEU A 591 19.48 40.95 23.85
CA LEU A 591 20.08 40.31 25.02
C LEU A 591 21.16 39.29 24.62
N ARG A 592 20.91 38.53 23.54
CA ARG A 592 21.91 37.59 22.99
C ARG A 592 23.03 38.29 22.20
N ARG A 593 22.76 39.41 21.53
CA ARG A 593 23.80 40.18 20.82
C ARG A 593 24.82 40.76 21.79
N GLU A 594 24.37 41.20 22.96
CA GLU A 594 25.23 41.71 24.04
C GLU A 594 26.06 40.59 24.68
N SER A 595 25.45 39.40 24.87
CA SER A 595 26.12 38.22 25.41
C SER A 595 25.91 36.96 24.55
N PRO A 596 26.76 36.72 23.53
CA PRO A 596 26.58 35.57 22.62
C PRO A 596 26.71 34.19 23.26
N ARG A 597 27.38 34.09 24.42
CA ARG A 597 27.60 32.86 25.20
C ARG A 597 26.51 32.57 26.25
N ASP A 598 25.57 33.51 26.42
CA ASP A 598 24.47 33.35 27.37
C ASP A 598 23.25 32.73 26.67
N VAL A 599 22.50 31.93 27.43
CA VAL A 599 21.26 31.29 26.93
C VAL A 599 20.06 32.05 27.47
N VAL A 600 19.10 32.33 26.58
CA VAL A 600 17.84 32.98 26.97
C VAL A 600 16.74 31.91 27.05
N SER A 601 16.14 31.76 28.22
CA SER A 601 15.03 30.84 28.47
C SER A 601 13.72 31.62 28.55
N VAL A 602 12.87 31.51 27.53
CA VAL A 602 11.57 32.18 27.48
C VAL A 602 10.49 31.22 27.99
N ILE A 603 9.87 31.58 29.10
CA ILE A 603 8.84 30.80 29.79
C ILE A 603 7.46 31.35 29.44
N ILE A 604 6.64 30.53 28.78
CA ILE A 604 5.33 30.91 28.25
C ILE A 604 4.22 30.17 29.01
N PRO A 605 3.35 30.86 29.76
CA PRO A 605 2.14 30.25 30.32
C PRO A 605 1.18 29.83 29.19
N GLU A 606 0.73 28.57 29.17
CA GLU A 606 -0.19 28.06 28.14
C GLU A 606 -1.45 27.42 28.75
N TYR A 607 -2.60 27.67 28.12
CA TYR A 607 -3.85 27.01 28.51
C TYR A 607 -3.98 25.64 27.85
N VAL A 608 -4.20 24.58 28.62
CA VAL A 608 -4.56 23.27 28.07
C VAL A 608 -6.08 23.14 28.10
N VAL A 609 -6.68 23.19 26.91
CA VAL A 609 -8.12 23.14 26.67
C VAL A 609 -8.63 21.71 26.46
N GLY A 610 -9.95 21.52 26.60
CA GLY A 610 -10.61 20.22 26.50
C GLY A 610 -11.12 19.88 25.11
N HIS A 611 -11.50 20.89 24.32
CA HIS A 611 -12.01 20.72 22.96
C HIS A 611 -11.07 21.30 21.91
N TRP A 612 -11.17 20.81 20.68
CA TRP A 612 -10.32 21.24 19.57
C TRP A 612 -10.63 22.68 19.13
N TYR A 613 -11.90 23.10 19.15
CA TYR A 613 -12.30 24.46 18.77
C TYR A 613 -11.85 25.50 19.82
N GLU A 614 -11.70 25.10 21.08
CA GLU A 614 -11.16 25.96 22.14
C GLU A 614 -9.69 26.37 21.85
N HIS A 615 -8.93 25.59 21.06
CA HIS A 615 -7.59 25.97 20.62
C HIS A 615 -7.57 27.06 19.53
N LEU A 616 -8.66 27.24 18.78
CA LEU A 616 -8.77 28.36 17.84
C LEU A 616 -9.03 29.66 18.59
N LEU A 617 -9.79 29.58 19.69
CA LEU A 617 -10.16 30.72 20.53
C LEU A 617 -9.09 31.09 21.56
N HIS A 618 -8.26 30.12 21.99
CA HIS A 618 -7.22 30.31 23.02
C HIS A 618 -5.84 29.87 22.53
N ASN A 619 -4.78 30.60 22.92
CA ASN A 619 -3.35 30.35 22.62
C ASN A 619 -2.81 30.70 21.22
N GLN A 620 -3.58 31.34 20.32
CA GLN A 620 -3.06 31.72 18.98
C GLN A 620 -1.81 32.60 19.03
N SER A 621 -1.78 33.58 19.94
CA SER A 621 -0.64 34.49 20.14
C SER A 621 0.59 33.76 20.70
N ALA A 622 0.40 32.84 21.65
CA ALA A 622 1.48 32.03 22.23
C ALA A 622 2.07 31.06 21.19
N LEU A 623 1.23 30.45 20.35
CA LEU A 623 1.66 29.54 19.28
C LEU A 623 2.48 30.26 18.21
N ARG A 624 2.05 31.46 17.79
CA ARG A 624 2.79 32.32 16.86
C ARG A 624 4.15 32.74 17.43
N LEU A 625 4.19 33.17 18.69
CA LEU A 625 5.41 33.60 19.36
C LEU A 625 6.40 32.44 19.52
N LYS A 626 5.94 31.27 20.00
CA LYS A 626 6.74 30.05 20.07
C LYS A 626 7.30 29.66 18.72
N GLY A 627 6.47 29.71 17.67
CA GLY A 627 6.89 29.46 16.30
C GLY A 627 8.08 30.33 15.89
N ARG A 628 8.04 31.65 16.15
CA ARG A 628 9.13 32.56 15.80
C ARG A 628 10.36 32.44 16.72
N LEU A 629 10.17 32.23 18.03
CA LEU A 629 11.28 32.07 18.98
C LEU A 629 12.11 30.81 18.70
N LEU A 630 11.50 29.73 18.23
CA LEU A 630 12.21 28.50 17.84
C LEU A 630 13.20 28.70 16.68
N PHE A 631 13.01 29.72 15.85
CA PHE A 631 13.95 30.10 14.78
C PHE A 631 15.01 31.11 15.24
N THR A 632 15.06 31.45 16.54
CA THR A 632 16.07 32.33 17.11
C THR A 632 17.15 31.46 17.79
N PRO A 633 18.38 31.38 17.27
CA PRO A 633 19.38 30.49 17.84
C PRO A 633 19.72 30.90 19.30
N GLY A 634 20.08 29.93 20.14
CA GLY A 634 20.40 30.16 21.56
C GLY A 634 19.21 30.51 22.47
N VAL A 635 17.98 30.44 21.96
CA VAL A 635 16.75 30.71 22.73
C VAL A 635 16.02 29.41 23.01
N MET A 636 15.81 29.12 24.30
CA MET A 636 15.05 27.96 24.76
C MET A 636 13.63 28.39 25.12
N VAL A 637 12.62 27.74 24.56
CA VAL A 637 11.21 28.08 24.84
C VAL A 637 10.59 27.02 25.74
N THR A 638 10.19 27.42 26.94
CA THR A 638 9.57 26.55 27.94
C THR A 638 8.08 26.87 28.09
N SER A 639 7.21 25.95 27.66
CA SER A 639 5.77 26.08 27.86
C SER A 639 5.37 25.58 29.26
N VAL A 640 4.68 26.40 30.06
CA VAL A 640 4.13 26.00 31.36
C VAL A 640 2.63 25.77 31.22
N PRO A 641 2.17 24.50 31.09
CA PRO A 641 0.77 24.21 30.86
C PRO A 641 -0.07 24.38 32.13
N TYR A 642 -1.20 25.06 32.00
CA TYR A 642 -2.27 25.12 32.99
C TYR A 642 -3.51 24.41 32.46
N GLN A 643 -3.91 23.32 33.12
CA GLN A 643 -5.05 22.51 32.69
C GLN A 643 -6.35 23.17 33.14
N LEU A 644 -7.21 23.52 32.17
CA LEU A 644 -8.54 24.02 32.44
C LEU A 644 -9.48 22.86 32.80
N ASP A 645 -10.58 23.17 33.50
CA ASP A 645 -11.60 22.18 33.88
C ASP A 645 -12.19 21.44 32.66
N SER A 646 -12.28 22.11 31.51
CA SER A 646 -12.70 21.49 30.25
C SER A 646 -11.76 20.33 29.83
N SER A 647 -10.46 20.45 30.11
CA SER A 647 -9.45 19.43 29.84
C SER A 647 -9.59 18.23 30.79
N GLU A 648 -9.83 18.50 32.08
CA GLU A 648 -10.13 17.45 33.07
C GLU A 648 -11.44 16.71 32.75
N ALA A 649 -12.48 17.43 32.34
CA ALA A 649 -13.72 16.85 31.85
C ALA A 649 -13.51 16.01 30.57
N ALA A 650 -12.63 16.44 29.65
CA ALA A 650 -12.25 15.67 28.47
C ALA A 650 -11.49 14.38 28.85
N LYS A 651 -10.58 14.42 29.83
CA LYS A 651 -9.92 13.22 30.37
C LYS A 651 -10.91 12.25 30.99
N LYS A 652 -11.86 12.72 31.80
CA LYS A 652 -12.93 11.89 32.38
C LYS A 652 -13.80 11.24 31.29
N ARG A 653 -14.15 11.97 30.23
CA ARG A 653 -14.87 11.43 29.06
C ARG A 653 -14.04 10.38 28.31
N ALA A 654 -12.74 10.61 28.12
CA ALA A 654 -11.84 9.66 27.48
C ALA A 654 -11.71 8.36 28.30
N ARG A 655 -11.55 8.48 29.62
CA ARG A 655 -11.50 7.35 30.57
C ARG A 655 -12.82 6.59 30.64
N LYS A 656 -13.97 7.27 30.57
CA LYS A 656 -15.29 6.62 30.50
C LYS A 656 -15.53 5.88 29.18
N ARG A 657 -14.87 6.32 28.10
CA ARG A 657 -14.94 5.70 26.76
C ARG A 657 -13.87 4.64 26.50
N SER A 658 -12.82 4.56 27.32
CA SER A 658 -11.85 3.47 27.26
C SER A 658 -12.50 2.22 27.84
N GLU A 659 -12.62 1.16 27.05
CA GLU A 659 -13.02 -0.15 27.55
C GLU A 659 -12.06 -0.55 28.69
N TRP A 660 -12.63 -0.75 29.88
CA TRP A 660 -11.89 -1.20 31.04
C TRP A 660 -11.50 -2.66 30.81
N ASN A 661 -10.27 -2.91 30.36
CA ASN A 661 -9.69 -4.24 30.42
C ASN A 661 -9.05 -4.39 31.79
N ALA A 662 -9.70 -5.12 32.69
CA ALA A 662 -9.09 -5.53 33.95
C ALA A 662 -7.76 -6.27 33.69
N PRO A 663 -6.78 -6.19 34.61
CA PRO A 663 -5.60 -7.04 34.56
C PRO A 663 -6.04 -8.52 34.40
N GLY A 664 -5.57 -9.19 33.35
CA GLY A 664 -6.00 -10.57 33.01
C GLY A 664 -7.15 -10.71 32.01
N ALA A 665 -7.72 -9.61 31.50
CA ALA A 665 -8.79 -9.66 30.48
C ALA A 665 -8.37 -10.37 29.17
N VAL A 666 -7.08 -10.39 28.84
CA VAL A 666 -6.53 -11.17 27.70
C VAL A 666 -6.76 -12.68 27.89
N ARG A 667 -6.81 -13.15 29.15
CA ARG A 667 -7.00 -14.56 29.51
C ARG A 667 -8.48 -14.94 29.69
N ARG A 668 -9.35 -13.97 30.00
CA ARG A 668 -10.77 -14.20 30.35
C ARG A 668 -11.76 -13.93 29.21
N GLY A 669 -11.32 -13.39 28.08
CA GLY A 669 -12.21 -12.94 27.00
C GLY A 669 -12.92 -11.61 27.34
N PRO A 670 -13.59 -10.97 26.37
CA PRO A 670 -14.29 -9.71 26.60
C PRO A 670 -15.41 -9.91 27.63
N VAL A 671 -15.48 -9.02 28.62
CA VAL A 671 -16.57 -9.01 29.60
C VAL A 671 -17.84 -8.59 28.86
N GLU A 672 -18.78 -9.52 28.68
CA GLU A 672 -20.13 -9.18 28.22
C GLU A 672 -20.73 -8.17 29.19
N LYS A 673 -21.22 -7.05 28.65
CA LYS A 673 -22.00 -6.10 29.44
C LYS A 673 -23.23 -6.85 29.95
N ARG A 674 -23.32 -7.04 31.27
CA ARG A 674 -24.56 -7.50 31.92
C ARG A 674 -25.74 -6.67 31.40
N PRO A 675 -26.86 -7.30 30.99
CA PRO A 675 -28.09 -6.58 30.71
C PRO A 675 -28.44 -5.73 31.94
N LYS A 676 -28.87 -4.49 31.72
CA LYS A 676 -29.42 -3.66 32.80
C LYS A 676 -30.61 -4.42 33.39
N GLU A 677 -30.55 -4.73 34.68
CA GLU A 677 -31.74 -5.18 35.41
C GLU A 677 -32.84 -4.13 35.25
N PRO A 678 -34.09 -4.55 34.99
CA PRO A 678 -35.21 -3.64 34.98
C PRO A 678 -35.31 -3.00 36.37
N SER A 679 -35.29 -1.67 36.39
CA SER A 679 -35.55 -0.86 37.57
C SER A 679 -36.94 -1.21 38.11
N ASN A 680 -37.00 -2.05 39.14
CA ASN A 680 -38.23 -2.27 39.89
C ASN A 680 -38.53 -0.98 40.67
N LYS A 681 -39.45 -0.18 40.14
CA LYS A 681 -40.18 0.83 40.92
C LYS A 681 -41.51 0.19 41.33
N GLY A 682 -41.51 -0.37 42.53
CA GLY A 682 -42.69 -0.53 43.39
C GLY A 682 -42.46 0.34 44.60
#